data_AF-A0A2U2NBV9-F1
#
_entry.id   AF-A0A2U2NBV9-F1
#
_cell.length_a   1.000
_cell.length_b   1.000
_cell.length_c   1.000
_cell.angle_alpha   90.00
_cell.angle_beta   90.00
_cell.angle_gamma   90.00
#
_symmetry.space_group_name_H-M   'P 1'
#
loop_
_entity.id
_entity.type
_entity.pdbx_description
1 polymer ?
#
loop_
_entity_poly.entity_id
_entity_poly.type
_entity_poly.pdbx_seq_one_letter_code
_entity_poly.pdbx_strand_id
1 'polypeptide(L)'
;MVDEDALLRQFAAQFAHGPEDGDDTDEVAAAQSAIDDDENGETPADFDVDDFLKGLDDIFNRHAASTEAGPYLEQAAVDAENAGDAAGLLTVLNETMGFYRSQGRHKENQWIVQRALELAARMGLTTGTSEAWATTLINCATAMRAAKQYDQAKDLYHQAQDVCQRAFSPTDRRLAALHNNLSMLYSETDRLDKAETELREALRIIEASSVNPDADIDVASSHTNLALTLLAERKLEGAHWHAAKALEIYKTGHLEHSAHFASALAGFAQVCFAEKRYADAVDGYRRALKVIEECYGRNTDYWHITEENLHEAERQAEAHGERIQPAGNTADEAMEAGTDSATIGMADDTGLSAVDRTSETSTHIPIDGEAGTNPLTETVDESAPATAGDVTDSQVCPVSGLKLTRAFWTQVVRPMIEAKHPQYAGRIAAGLVGHGSECYGFDDAYSQDHDFGPRCCLWLADEDYAAIGDRLQADYAALPRDFTVDGQGHVTFAATETGGEPVTEATRRFSPVTPRAQGTNRRDGVFRIGDFFTAITGYPAAPAPTAAHEWLMLDEATLAAATNGEVFQDPTGMFSKTRQGFKDMPDDVRLALISKRLGMIAQAGQYNLPRSLKRGDAAAAWLSIREFVNATASLVFLINVPMVVGYMPYYKWQFAALRKMSGSMFALLPGVCGQLETVMRLSSAACYGGAGFGEGGKGSAPAIEQINGIVEEIAQAIVKELLREHLTTSNETFLEWQRPYVEDHIASDDPILKSL
;
A
#
# COMPACT_ATOMS: atom_id res chain seq x y z
N MET A 1 4.01 40.14 -2.16
CA MET A 1 3.13 39.20 -2.86
C MET A 1 4.04 38.16 -3.46
N VAL A 2 4.06 36.96 -2.89
CA VAL A 2 4.72 35.83 -3.53
C VAL A 2 3.77 35.38 -4.64
N ASP A 3 4.31 35.15 -5.83
CA ASP A 3 3.56 34.74 -7.01
C ASP A 3 3.02 33.31 -6.79
N GLU A 4 1.70 33.15 -6.79
CA GLU A 4 1.00 31.90 -6.50
C GLU A 4 1.45 30.78 -7.45
N ASP A 5 1.65 31.12 -8.73
CA ASP A 5 2.15 30.21 -9.75
C ASP A 5 3.60 29.77 -9.49
N ALA A 6 4.44 30.65 -8.95
CA ALA A 6 5.81 30.31 -8.59
C ALA A 6 5.86 29.36 -7.39
N LEU A 7 4.91 29.49 -6.46
CA LEU A 7 4.81 28.64 -5.28
C LEU A 7 4.26 27.26 -5.63
N LEU A 8 3.25 27.19 -6.51
CA LEU A 8 2.72 25.94 -7.06
C LEU A 8 3.81 25.18 -7.83
N ARG A 9 4.60 25.87 -8.67
CA ARG A 9 5.78 25.28 -9.34
C ARG A 9 6.86 24.81 -8.37
N GLN A 10 7.04 25.50 -7.25
CA GLN A 10 7.98 25.09 -6.20
C GLN A 10 7.51 23.81 -5.49
N PHE A 11 6.22 23.69 -5.17
CA PHE A 11 5.66 22.46 -4.59
C PHE A 11 5.74 21.30 -5.58
N ALA A 12 5.30 21.52 -6.82
CA ALA A 12 5.49 20.59 -7.93
C ALA A 12 6.94 20.08 -8.02
N ALA A 13 7.92 20.98 -7.99
CA ALA A 13 9.34 20.62 -8.02
C ALA A 13 9.85 19.91 -6.75
N GLN A 14 9.32 20.23 -5.57
CA GLN A 14 9.69 19.56 -4.31
C GLN A 14 9.16 18.12 -4.24
N PHE A 15 8.01 17.83 -4.87
CA PHE A 15 7.40 16.49 -4.90
C PHE A 15 7.65 15.73 -6.22
N ALA A 16 8.35 16.32 -7.18
CA ALA A 16 8.80 15.69 -8.44
C ALA A 16 9.80 14.52 -8.27
N HIS A 17 10.03 14.04 -7.04
CA HIS A 17 10.93 12.93 -6.70
C HIS A 17 10.21 11.77 -5.98
N GLY A 18 8.94 11.54 -6.31
CA GLY A 18 8.44 10.17 -6.45
C GLY A 18 9.10 9.49 -7.67
N PRO A 19 9.06 8.15 -7.82
CA PRO A 19 9.70 7.50 -8.96
C PRO A 19 9.16 8.13 -10.26
N GLU A 20 10.08 8.54 -11.12
CA GLU A 20 9.88 9.31 -12.35
C GLU A 20 8.57 9.00 -13.08
N ASP A 21 7.59 9.88 -12.92
CA ASP A 21 6.62 10.22 -13.96
C ASP A 21 6.63 11.75 -14.04
N GLY A 22 7.28 12.25 -15.08
CA GLY A 22 7.41 13.67 -15.36
C GLY A 22 6.19 14.18 -16.11
N ASP A 23 5.77 15.38 -15.71
CA ASP A 23 4.98 16.34 -16.46
C ASP A 23 3.44 16.28 -16.28
N ASP A 24 2.96 16.73 -15.11
CA ASP A 24 1.55 17.08 -14.88
C ASP A 24 1.41 18.34 -13.99
N THR A 25 2.33 19.30 -14.09
CA THR A 25 2.34 20.48 -13.20
C THR A 25 1.99 21.80 -13.89
N ASP A 26 1.79 21.79 -15.21
CA ASP A 26 1.37 22.99 -15.97
C ASP A 26 -0.12 22.96 -16.43
N GLU A 27 -0.86 21.84 -16.34
CA GLU A 27 -2.27 21.80 -16.78
C GLU A 27 -3.31 22.19 -15.70
N VAL A 28 -2.97 22.07 -14.42
CA VAL A 28 -3.93 22.38 -13.33
C VAL A 28 -4.08 23.90 -13.11
N ALA A 29 -3.24 24.74 -13.72
CA ALA A 29 -3.35 26.20 -13.66
C ALA A 29 -4.26 26.79 -14.76
N ALA A 30 -4.59 26.04 -15.82
CA ALA A 30 -5.37 26.55 -16.94
C ALA A 30 -6.89 26.24 -16.86
N ALA A 31 -7.31 25.32 -15.99
CA ALA A 31 -8.71 24.90 -15.88
C ALA A 31 -9.58 25.79 -14.96
N GLN A 32 -9.02 26.83 -14.33
CA GLN A 32 -9.73 27.64 -13.33
C GLN A 32 -10.45 28.90 -13.88
N SER A 33 -10.49 29.12 -15.21
CA SER A 33 -11.03 30.36 -15.79
C SER A 33 -12.32 30.21 -16.60
N ALA A 34 -13.09 29.15 -16.42
CA ALA A 34 -14.40 29.01 -17.07
C ALA A 34 -15.43 28.37 -16.11
N ILE A 35 -15.86 29.13 -15.10
CA ILE A 35 -17.17 28.93 -14.48
C ILE A 35 -18.07 29.99 -15.11
N ASP A 36 -18.70 29.63 -16.24
CA ASP A 36 -19.83 30.38 -16.78
C ASP A 36 -21.07 30.09 -15.91
N ASP A 37 -21.79 31.16 -15.62
CA ASP A 37 -23.07 31.19 -14.91
C ASP A 37 -24.07 30.19 -15.50
N ASP A 38 -24.41 29.12 -14.76
CA ASP A 38 -25.61 28.32 -15.04
C ASP A 38 -26.64 28.54 -13.90
N GLU A 39 -27.68 29.29 -14.25
CA GLU A 39 -28.86 29.52 -13.42
C GLU A 39 -29.68 28.22 -13.30
N ASN A 40 -29.32 27.34 -12.36
CA ASN A 40 -30.23 26.33 -11.84
C ASN A 40 -30.24 26.38 -10.31
N GLY A 41 -31.35 26.87 -9.76
CA GLY A 41 -31.55 27.15 -8.33
C GLY A 41 -31.75 25.92 -7.45
N GLU A 42 -30.78 25.01 -7.42
CA GLU A 42 -30.58 24.08 -6.30
C GLU A 42 -29.41 24.61 -5.47
N THR A 43 -29.69 25.02 -4.23
CA THR A 43 -28.64 25.38 -3.26
C THR A 43 -27.71 24.17 -3.09
N PRO A 44 -26.38 24.32 -3.26
CA PRO A 44 -25.41 23.25 -2.99
C PRO A 44 -25.63 22.74 -1.57
N ALA A 45 -25.60 21.41 -1.39
CA ALA A 45 -25.59 20.82 -0.06
C ALA A 45 -24.30 21.28 0.65
N ASP A 46 -24.45 21.99 1.77
CA ASP A 46 -23.33 22.47 2.58
C ASP A 46 -22.58 21.25 3.18
N PHE A 47 -21.25 21.23 3.09
CA PHE A 47 -20.45 20.16 3.69
C PHE A 47 -20.26 20.46 5.18
N ASP A 48 -20.82 19.63 6.04
CA ASP A 48 -20.71 19.82 7.49
C ASP A 48 -19.42 19.16 8.03
N VAL A 49 -18.41 20.00 8.27
CA VAL A 49 -17.10 19.58 8.80
C VAL A 49 -17.21 18.98 10.20
N ASP A 50 -18.10 19.52 11.05
CA ASP A 50 -18.24 19.05 12.43
C ASP A 50 -18.88 17.66 12.46
N ASP A 51 -19.89 17.43 11.62
CA ASP A 51 -20.50 16.10 11.46
C ASP A 51 -19.51 15.10 10.83
N PHE A 52 -18.67 15.53 9.88
CA PHE A 52 -17.58 14.72 9.33
C PHE A 52 -16.59 14.28 10.42
N LEU A 53 -16.05 15.22 11.20
CA LEU A 53 -15.06 14.91 12.23
C LEU A 53 -15.65 13.99 13.30
N LYS A 54 -16.89 14.24 13.70
CA LYS A 54 -17.61 13.39 14.65
C LYS A 54 -17.83 11.97 14.13
N GLY A 55 -18.20 11.82 12.85
CA GLY A 55 -18.36 10.50 12.24
C GLY A 55 -17.03 9.75 12.14
N LEU A 56 -15.94 10.46 11.84
CA LEU A 56 -14.59 9.88 11.85
C LEU A 56 -14.20 9.42 13.26
N ASP A 57 -14.43 10.24 14.28
CA ASP A 57 -14.19 9.90 15.68
C ASP A 57 -14.98 8.66 16.11
N ASP A 58 -16.26 8.57 15.72
CA ASP A 58 -17.10 7.40 16.01
C ASP A 58 -16.53 6.11 15.40
N ILE A 59 -15.98 6.19 14.17
CA ILE A 59 -15.30 5.05 13.51
C ILE A 59 -14.06 4.62 14.31
N PHE A 60 -13.24 5.56 14.78
CA PHE A 60 -12.06 5.25 15.58
C PHE A 60 -12.43 4.70 16.96
N ASN A 61 -13.41 5.30 17.65
CA ASN A 61 -13.86 4.90 18.97
C ASN A 61 -14.42 3.48 19.01
N ARG A 62 -15.03 3.02 17.91
CA ARG A 62 -15.54 1.64 17.78
C ARG A 62 -14.54 0.68 17.13
N HIS A 63 -13.28 1.09 17.00
CA HIS A 63 -12.17 0.30 16.43
C HIS A 63 -12.41 -0.20 14.99
N ALA A 64 -13.18 0.52 14.17
CA ALA A 64 -13.51 0.15 12.79
C ALA A 64 -12.64 0.83 11.72
N ALA A 65 -11.57 1.51 12.14
CA ALA A 65 -10.73 2.33 11.26
C ALA A 65 -10.09 1.54 10.09
N SER A 66 -9.73 0.27 10.30
CA SER A 66 -9.08 -0.57 9.28
C SER A 66 -9.99 -0.88 8.07
N THR A 67 -11.32 -0.78 8.25
CA THR A 67 -12.30 -1.11 7.19
C THR A 67 -13.11 0.10 6.73
N GLU A 68 -13.38 1.06 7.62
CA GLU A 68 -14.36 2.12 7.35
C GLU A 68 -13.75 3.52 7.22
N ALA A 69 -12.64 3.82 7.89
CA ALA A 69 -12.08 5.18 7.86
C ALA A 69 -11.61 5.59 6.45
N GLY A 70 -11.00 4.67 5.69
CA GLY A 70 -10.56 4.95 4.32
C GLY A 70 -11.71 5.36 3.39
N PRO A 71 -12.75 4.51 3.21
CA PRO A 71 -13.93 4.86 2.42
C PRO A 71 -14.65 6.12 2.94
N TYR A 72 -14.71 6.33 4.25
CA TYR A 72 -15.35 7.51 4.85
C TYR A 72 -14.61 8.80 4.51
N LEU A 73 -13.27 8.81 4.58
CA LEU A 73 -12.42 9.94 4.20
C LEU A 73 -12.51 10.24 2.70
N GLU A 74 -12.49 9.20 1.86
CA GLU A 74 -12.63 9.34 0.40
C GLU A 74 -13.99 9.95 0.02
N GLN A 75 -15.08 9.49 0.65
CA GLN A 75 -16.41 10.05 0.41
C GLN A 75 -16.51 11.49 0.91
N ALA A 76 -15.99 11.80 2.09
CA ALA A 76 -16.00 13.15 2.64
C ALA A 76 -15.22 14.14 1.75
N ALA A 77 -14.13 13.71 1.12
CA ALA A 77 -13.38 14.54 0.17
C ALA A 77 -14.22 14.86 -1.07
N VAL A 78 -14.92 13.87 -1.62
CA VAL A 78 -15.84 14.05 -2.76
C VAL A 78 -17.02 14.95 -2.39
N ASP A 79 -17.58 14.79 -1.20
CA ASP A 79 -18.70 15.60 -0.73
C ASP A 79 -18.29 17.06 -0.54
N ALA A 80 -17.13 17.31 0.07
CA ALA A 80 -16.57 18.66 0.20
C ALA A 80 -16.26 19.30 -1.17
N GLU A 81 -15.76 18.52 -2.13
CA GLU A 81 -15.52 18.98 -3.50
C GLU A 81 -16.80 19.34 -4.26
N ASN A 82 -17.82 18.49 -4.17
CA ASN A 82 -19.12 18.74 -4.80
C ASN A 82 -19.84 19.94 -4.16
N ALA A 83 -19.63 20.18 -2.86
CA ALA A 83 -20.12 21.36 -2.16
C ALA A 83 -19.34 22.64 -2.51
N GLY A 84 -18.16 22.51 -3.15
CA GLY A 84 -17.25 23.65 -3.38
C GLY A 84 -16.60 24.18 -2.09
N ASP A 85 -16.61 23.39 -1.00
CA ASP A 85 -16.04 23.79 0.29
C ASP A 85 -14.54 23.45 0.36
N ALA A 86 -13.72 24.38 -0.10
CA ALA A 86 -12.27 24.24 -0.06
C ALA A 86 -11.71 24.11 1.37
N ALA A 87 -12.36 24.72 2.37
CA ALA A 87 -11.90 24.67 3.76
C ALA A 87 -12.23 23.30 4.41
N GLY A 88 -13.44 22.79 4.15
CA GLY A 88 -13.82 21.43 4.51
C GLY A 88 -12.94 20.39 3.84
N LEU A 89 -12.67 20.53 2.54
CA LEU A 89 -11.78 19.63 1.80
C LEU A 89 -10.36 19.62 2.39
N LEU A 90 -9.79 20.79 2.71
CA LEU A 90 -8.46 20.85 3.34
C LEU A 90 -8.44 20.15 4.70
N THR A 91 -9.53 20.23 5.45
CA THR A 91 -9.70 19.51 6.72
C THR A 91 -9.73 18.00 6.49
N VAL A 92 -10.51 17.51 5.52
CA VAL A 92 -10.55 16.09 5.15
C VAL A 92 -9.17 15.58 4.69
N LEU A 93 -8.43 16.36 3.89
CA LEU A 93 -7.09 16.01 3.45
C LEU A 93 -6.11 15.92 4.63
N ASN A 94 -6.21 16.83 5.61
CA ASN A 94 -5.41 16.79 6.84
C ASN A 94 -5.64 15.49 7.63
N GLU A 95 -6.90 15.08 7.80
CA GLU A 95 -7.24 13.82 8.47
C GLU A 95 -6.78 12.60 7.66
N THR A 96 -6.90 12.66 6.33
CA THR A 96 -6.45 11.60 5.43
C THR A 96 -4.94 11.38 5.53
N MET A 97 -4.15 12.45 5.66
CA MET A 97 -2.70 12.34 5.88
C MET A 97 -2.37 11.59 7.18
N GLY A 98 -3.12 11.86 8.26
CA GLY A 98 -3.00 11.15 9.53
C GLY A 98 -3.35 9.67 9.41
N PHE A 99 -4.45 9.37 8.72
CA PHE A 99 -4.92 8.00 8.48
C PHE A 99 -3.92 7.19 7.66
N TYR A 100 -3.51 7.66 6.47
CA TYR A 100 -2.55 6.92 5.63
C TYR A 100 -1.18 6.74 6.30
N ARG A 101 -0.75 7.72 7.12
CA ARG A 101 0.45 7.58 7.95
C ARG A 101 0.32 6.42 8.94
N SER A 102 -0.81 6.30 9.64
CA SER A 102 -1.05 5.22 10.61
C SER A 102 -1.08 3.82 9.98
N GLN A 103 -1.45 3.73 8.70
CA GLN A 103 -1.52 2.46 7.94
C GLN A 103 -0.22 2.13 7.18
N GLY A 104 0.82 2.98 7.28
CA GLY A 104 2.06 2.81 6.52
C GLY A 104 1.90 2.99 4.99
N ARG A 105 0.78 3.58 4.54
CA ARG A 105 0.44 3.81 3.12
C ARG A 105 1.13 5.07 2.60
N HIS A 106 2.47 5.07 2.63
CA HIS A 106 3.28 6.26 2.38
C HIS A 106 3.18 6.80 0.94
N LYS A 107 3.00 5.92 -0.05
CA LYS A 107 2.87 6.32 -1.46
C LYS A 107 1.55 7.04 -1.71
N GLU A 108 0.44 6.50 -1.21
CA GLU A 108 -0.86 7.16 -1.32
C GLU A 108 -0.88 8.48 -0.55
N ASN A 109 -0.16 8.55 0.58
CA ASN A 109 -0.05 9.78 1.35
C ASN A 109 0.69 10.91 0.62
N GLN A 110 1.64 10.61 -0.27
CA GLN A 110 2.32 11.63 -1.08
C GLN A 110 1.33 12.43 -1.94
N TRP A 111 0.35 11.76 -2.55
CA TRP A 111 -0.70 12.41 -3.34
C TRP A 111 -1.57 13.34 -2.49
N ILE A 112 -1.95 12.89 -1.28
CA ILE A 112 -2.74 13.71 -0.36
C ILE A 112 -1.94 14.93 0.10
N VAL A 113 -0.64 14.76 0.38
CA VAL A 113 0.27 15.85 0.74
C VAL A 113 0.34 16.89 -0.39
N GLN A 114 0.58 16.47 -1.63
CA GLN A 114 0.63 17.38 -2.76
C GLN A 114 -0.69 18.14 -2.93
N ARG A 115 -1.82 17.42 -2.93
CA ARG A 115 -3.15 18.02 -3.08
C ARG A 115 -3.47 19.02 -1.96
N ALA A 116 -3.10 18.72 -0.73
CA ALA A 116 -3.31 19.63 0.41
C ALA A 116 -2.50 20.93 0.29
N LEU A 117 -1.23 20.83 -0.15
CA LEU A 117 -0.37 22.00 -0.35
C LEU A 117 -0.84 22.88 -1.51
N GLU A 118 -1.24 22.26 -2.63
CA GLU A 118 -1.81 22.97 -3.78
C GLU A 118 -3.13 23.66 -3.44
N LEU A 119 -4.04 22.95 -2.75
CA LEU A 119 -5.31 23.52 -2.31
C LEU A 119 -5.09 24.70 -1.35
N ALA A 120 -4.21 24.55 -0.36
CA ALA A 120 -3.89 25.64 0.56
C ALA A 120 -3.24 26.84 -0.14
N ALA A 121 -2.44 26.62 -1.19
CA ALA A 121 -1.89 27.67 -2.03
C ALA A 121 -3.00 28.43 -2.79
N ARG A 122 -3.92 27.70 -3.44
CA ARG A 122 -5.09 28.29 -4.15
C ARG A 122 -6.03 29.05 -3.23
N MET A 123 -6.16 28.61 -1.98
CA MET A 123 -6.93 29.31 -0.96
C MET A 123 -6.21 30.58 -0.45
N GLY A 124 -5.00 30.89 -0.92
CA GLY A 124 -4.19 32.03 -0.50
C GLY A 124 -3.65 31.92 0.93
N LEU A 125 -3.68 30.72 1.54
CA LEU A 125 -3.31 30.50 2.94
C LEU A 125 -1.79 30.55 3.16
N THR A 126 -1.00 30.52 2.08
CA THR A 126 0.47 30.49 2.11
C THR A 126 1.11 31.82 2.52
N THR A 127 0.31 32.87 2.67
CA THR A 127 0.78 34.19 3.11
C THR A 127 0.43 34.45 4.58
N GLY A 128 1.41 34.91 5.36
CA GLY A 128 1.19 35.46 6.69
C GLY A 128 1.07 34.44 7.84
N THR A 129 0.00 34.57 8.62
CA THR A 129 -0.21 33.97 9.96
C THR A 129 -1.34 32.93 9.96
N SER A 130 -1.58 32.26 8.83
CA SER A 130 -2.68 31.30 8.72
C SER A 130 -2.42 30.07 9.59
N GLU A 131 -3.30 29.84 10.57
CA GLU A 131 -3.24 28.68 11.45
C GLU A 131 -3.51 27.38 10.69
N ALA A 132 -4.44 27.40 9.72
CA ALA A 132 -4.74 26.25 8.87
C ALA A 132 -3.52 25.84 8.04
N TRP A 133 -2.77 26.83 7.52
CA TRP A 133 -1.55 26.58 6.77
C TRP A 133 -0.45 25.96 7.62
N ALA A 134 -0.27 26.47 8.84
CA ALA A 134 0.67 25.90 9.81
C ALA A 134 0.35 24.42 10.09
N THR A 135 -0.92 24.09 10.35
CA THR A 135 -1.35 22.70 10.61
C THR A 135 -1.12 21.79 9.41
N THR A 136 -1.48 22.24 8.20
CA THR A 136 -1.24 21.47 6.97
C THR A 136 0.25 21.21 6.75
N LEU A 137 1.12 22.22 6.89
CA LEU A 137 2.57 22.03 6.78
C LEU A 137 3.13 21.04 7.80
N ILE A 138 2.67 21.09 9.06
CA ILE A 138 3.08 20.13 10.09
C ILE A 138 2.68 18.71 9.66
N ASN A 139 1.44 18.51 9.22
CA ASN A 139 0.94 17.20 8.80
C ASN A 139 1.66 16.67 7.56
N CYS A 140 1.90 17.51 6.56
CA CYS A 140 2.69 17.17 5.38
C CYS A 140 4.11 16.78 5.77
N ALA A 141 4.77 17.55 6.61
CA ALA A 141 6.12 17.26 7.09
C ALA A 141 6.19 15.92 7.85
N THR A 142 5.18 15.64 8.70
CA THR A 142 5.11 14.37 9.42
C THR A 142 4.80 13.18 8.49
N ALA A 143 3.98 13.38 7.46
CA ALA A 143 3.76 12.36 6.43
C ALA A 143 5.06 12.04 5.67
N MET A 144 5.82 13.07 5.26
CA MET A 144 7.12 12.90 4.58
C MET A 144 8.16 12.24 5.50
N ARG A 145 8.21 12.59 6.80
CA ARG A 145 9.08 11.93 7.79
C ARG A 145 8.76 10.45 7.88
N ALA A 146 7.47 10.09 8.02
CA ALA A 146 7.05 8.70 8.10
C ALA A 146 7.39 7.91 6.83
N ALA A 147 7.36 8.55 5.66
CA ALA A 147 7.83 8.00 4.38
C ALA A 147 9.37 7.92 4.25
N LYS A 148 10.12 8.33 5.28
CA LYS A 148 11.60 8.43 5.29
C LYS A 148 12.17 9.40 4.26
N GLN A 149 11.36 10.34 3.77
CA GLN A 149 11.79 11.44 2.91
C GLN A 149 12.27 12.61 3.78
N TYR A 150 13.41 12.41 4.43
CA TYR A 150 13.88 13.31 5.50
C TYR A 150 14.20 14.72 5.02
N ASP A 151 14.71 14.89 3.80
CA ASP A 151 15.01 16.22 3.26
C ASP A 151 13.74 17.05 3.04
N GLN A 152 12.71 16.46 2.41
CA GLN A 152 11.40 17.11 2.22
C GLN A 152 10.71 17.40 3.56
N ALA A 153 10.75 16.43 4.48
CA ALA A 153 10.19 16.60 5.82
C ALA A 153 10.84 17.78 6.56
N LYS A 154 12.17 17.89 6.49
CA LYS A 154 12.93 18.97 7.10
C LYS A 154 12.54 20.33 6.54
N ASP A 155 12.46 20.45 5.22
CA ASP A 155 12.09 21.70 4.56
C ASP A 155 10.67 22.14 4.94
N LEU A 156 9.71 21.20 4.97
CA LEU A 156 8.33 21.48 5.38
C LEU A 156 8.22 21.83 6.86
N TYR A 157 8.97 21.17 7.75
CA TYR A 157 8.97 21.54 9.18
C TYR A 157 9.57 22.92 9.42
N HIS A 158 10.62 23.32 8.70
CA HIS A 158 11.16 24.67 8.82
C HIS A 158 10.18 25.72 8.30
N GLN A 159 9.48 25.45 7.20
CA GLN A 159 8.38 26.32 6.75
C GLN A 159 7.28 26.41 7.79
N ALA A 160 6.87 25.27 8.38
CA ALA A 160 5.89 25.25 9.46
C ALA A 160 6.35 26.10 10.64
N GLN A 161 7.61 25.96 11.07
CA GLN A 161 8.19 26.72 12.17
C GLN A 161 8.11 28.23 11.94
N ASP A 162 8.46 28.70 10.74
CA ASP A 162 8.37 30.12 10.39
C ASP A 162 6.92 30.64 10.42
N VAL A 163 5.94 29.85 9.96
CA VAL A 163 4.52 30.22 10.01
C VAL A 163 4.00 30.20 11.44
N CYS A 164 4.23 29.11 12.17
CA CYS A 164 3.79 28.92 13.54
C CYS A 164 4.32 30.02 14.48
N GLN A 165 5.59 30.43 14.32
CA GLN A 165 6.19 31.48 15.14
C GLN A 165 5.50 32.85 14.98
N ARG A 166 4.83 33.08 13.85
CA ARG A 166 4.06 34.30 13.55
C ARG A 166 2.58 34.14 13.83
N ALA A 167 2.03 32.94 13.63
CA ALA A 167 0.62 32.64 13.76
C ALA A 167 0.18 32.37 15.20
N PHE A 168 1.03 31.72 15.99
CA PHE A 168 0.66 31.23 17.31
C PHE A 168 1.31 32.05 18.44
N SER A 169 0.67 32.03 19.60
CA SER A 169 1.27 32.53 20.84
C SER A 169 2.55 31.74 21.16
N PRO A 170 3.60 32.36 21.74
CA PRO A 170 4.83 31.65 22.15
C PRO A 170 4.62 30.51 23.19
N THR A 171 3.41 30.38 23.73
CA THR A 171 2.99 29.33 24.68
C THR A 171 1.91 28.41 24.10
N ASP A 172 1.65 28.47 22.79
CA ASP A 172 0.67 27.60 22.14
C ASP A 172 1.19 26.16 22.08
N ARG A 173 0.38 25.19 22.54
CA ARG A 173 0.79 23.77 22.56
C ARG A 173 1.05 23.20 21.17
N ARG A 174 0.49 23.78 20.10
CA ARG A 174 0.77 23.36 18.71
C ARG A 174 2.23 23.61 18.33
N LEU A 175 2.87 24.66 18.88
CA LEU A 175 4.31 24.88 18.71
C LEU A 175 5.11 23.76 19.35
N ALA A 176 4.71 23.31 20.55
CA ALA A 176 5.39 22.21 21.21
C ALA A 176 5.27 20.89 20.43
N ALA A 177 4.11 20.61 19.84
CA ALA A 177 3.92 19.46 18.97
C ALA A 177 4.84 19.51 17.74
N LEU A 178 5.01 20.67 17.12
CA LEU A 178 5.97 20.88 16.03
C LEU A 178 7.41 20.59 16.49
N HIS A 179 7.84 21.13 17.62
CA HIS A 179 9.17 20.89 18.18
C HIS A 179 9.40 19.41 18.51
N ASN A 180 8.40 18.72 19.06
CA ASN A 180 8.46 17.28 19.28
C ASN A 180 8.58 16.49 17.96
N ASN A 181 7.88 16.90 16.91
CA ASN A 181 7.98 16.26 15.60
C ASN A 181 9.35 16.50 14.92
N LEU A 182 9.91 17.70 15.07
CA LEU A 182 11.27 18.05 14.64
C LEU A 182 12.33 17.22 15.38
N SER A 183 12.14 16.98 16.68
CA SER A 183 13.07 16.16 17.45
C SER A 183 13.10 14.72 16.96
N MET A 184 11.93 14.15 16.59
CA MET A 184 11.86 12.82 15.97
C MET A 184 12.63 12.78 14.65
N LEU A 185 12.47 13.79 13.78
CA LEU A 185 13.23 13.89 12.54
C LEU A 185 14.74 13.93 12.81
N TYR A 186 15.18 14.72 13.79
CA TYR A 186 16.59 14.80 14.14
C TYR A 186 17.12 13.50 14.76
N SER A 187 16.33 12.81 15.60
CA SER A 187 16.71 11.50 16.14
C SER A 187 16.82 10.44 15.05
N GLU A 188 15.88 10.39 14.11
CA GLU A 188 15.91 9.43 12.98
C GLU A 188 17.06 9.71 11.99
N THR A 189 17.60 10.93 11.98
CA THR A 189 18.73 11.34 11.13
C THR A 189 20.08 11.42 11.86
N ASP A 190 20.18 10.82 13.05
CA ASP A 190 21.39 10.77 13.89
C ASP A 190 21.94 12.15 14.29
N ARG A 191 21.03 13.10 14.51
CA ARG A 191 21.30 14.48 14.96
C ARG A 191 20.76 14.71 16.37
N LEU A 192 21.15 13.84 17.29
CA LEU A 192 20.62 13.81 18.65
C LEU A 192 20.78 15.16 19.38
N ASP A 193 21.88 15.88 19.16
CA ASP A 193 22.15 17.20 19.73
C ASP A 193 21.04 18.23 19.42
N LYS A 194 20.51 18.16 18.20
CA LYS A 194 19.39 18.98 17.77
C LYS A 194 18.07 18.46 18.30
N ALA A 195 17.89 17.14 18.34
CA ALA A 195 16.70 16.53 18.93
C ALA A 195 16.52 16.93 20.39
N GLU A 196 17.60 16.95 21.19
CA GLU A 196 17.59 17.45 22.56
C GLU A 196 17.15 18.92 22.60
N THR A 197 17.71 19.76 21.73
CA THR A 197 17.39 21.19 21.67
C THR A 197 15.90 21.43 21.39
N GLU A 198 15.35 20.72 20.40
CA GLU A 198 13.92 20.82 20.06
C GLU A 198 13.02 20.31 21.19
N LEU A 199 13.37 19.20 21.85
CA LEU A 199 12.59 18.67 22.98
C LEU A 199 12.62 19.59 24.21
N ARG A 200 13.75 20.25 24.47
CA ARG A 200 13.83 21.26 25.54
C ARG A 200 12.93 22.45 25.27
N GLU A 201 12.83 22.89 24.02
CA GLU A 201 11.92 23.98 23.66
C GLU A 201 10.45 23.53 23.72
N ALA A 202 10.12 22.32 23.26
CA ALA A 202 8.79 21.74 23.41
C ALA A 202 8.36 21.69 24.90
N LEU A 203 9.25 21.20 25.76
CA LEU A 203 9.03 21.12 27.21
C LEU A 203 8.81 22.52 27.80
N ARG A 204 9.67 23.50 27.47
CA ARG A 204 9.54 24.89 27.94
C ARG A 204 8.17 25.49 27.59
N ILE A 205 7.69 25.23 26.37
CA ILE A 205 6.40 25.72 25.89
C ILE A 205 5.25 25.06 26.66
N ILE A 206 5.27 23.73 26.80
CA ILE A 206 4.19 22.99 27.48
C ILE A 206 4.15 23.38 28.96
N GLU A 207 5.29 23.45 29.64
CA GLU A 207 5.39 23.92 31.03
C GLU A 207 4.81 25.33 31.19
N ALA A 208 5.16 26.26 30.29
CA ALA A 208 4.64 27.63 30.33
C ALA A 208 3.14 27.71 30.01
N SER A 209 2.62 26.79 29.21
CA SER A 209 1.20 26.71 28.84
C SER A 209 0.33 26.03 29.91
N SER A 210 0.95 25.25 30.80
CA SER A 210 0.23 24.41 31.76
C SER A 210 -0.21 25.21 32.97
N VAL A 211 -1.43 24.93 33.43
CA VAL A 211 -1.95 25.48 34.69
C VAL A 211 -1.28 24.82 35.90
N ASN A 212 -0.88 23.54 35.78
CA ASN A 212 -0.17 22.79 36.79
C ASN A 212 0.85 21.83 36.15
N PRO A 213 2.07 22.31 35.87
CA PRO A 213 3.10 21.51 35.19
C PRO A 213 3.45 20.20 35.90
N ASP A 214 3.36 20.16 37.23
CA ASP A 214 3.68 18.97 38.03
C ASP A 214 2.60 17.87 37.97
N ALA A 215 1.48 18.10 37.28
CA ALA A 215 0.41 17.11 37.09
C ALA A 215 -0.05 17.01 35.62
N ASP A 216 0.66 17.65 34.69
CA ASP A 216 0.25 17.73 33.28
C ASP A 216 0.82 16.56 32.46
N ILE A 217 -0.06 15.84 31.77
CA ILE A 217 0.28 14.69 30.94
C ILE A 217 1.24 15.03 29.79
N ASP A 218 1.11 16.24 29.23
CA ASP A 218 1.94 16.67 28.10
C ASP A 218 3.36 17.01 28.58
N VAL A 219 3.49 17.55 29.80
CA VAL A 219 4.79 17.80 30.45
C VAL A 219 5.48 16.47 30.75
N ALA A 220 4.74 15.51 31.31
CA ALA A 220 5.26 14.18 31.60
C ALA A 220 5.75 13.45 30.32
N SER A 221 4.95 13.48 29.25
CA SER A 221 5.31 12.90 27.95
C SER A 221 6.56 13.55 27.35
N SER A 222 6.68 14.88 27.46
CA SER A 222 7.85 15.63 26.98
C SER A 222 9.12 15.24 27.75
N HIS A 223 9.02 15.05 29.07
CA HIS A 223 10.13 14.53 29.86
C HIS A 223 10.52 13.10 29.48
N THR A 224 9.56 12.21 29.19
CA THR A 224 9.85 10.85 28.70
C THR A 224 10.64 10.89 27.39
N ASN A 225 10.21 11.69 26.42
CA ASN A 225 10.89 11.81 25.12
C ASN A 225 12.31 12.38 25.27
N LEU A 226 12.49 13.38 26.13
CA LEU A 226 13.80 13.97 26.44
C LEU A 226 14.71 12.96 27.13
N ALA A 227 14.19 12.15 28.05
CA ALA A 227 14.96 11.10 28.71
C ALA A 227 15.51 10.07 27.71
N LEU A 228 14.67 9.59 26.79
CA LEU A 228 15.07 8.62 25.76
C LEU A 228 16.10 9.21 24.79
N THR A 229 15.97 10.48 24.44
CA THR A 229 16.94 11.18 23.57
C THR A 229 18.29 11.34 24.27
N LEU A 230 18.29 11.76 25.53
CA LEU A 230 19.52 11.86 26.34
C LEU A 230 20.17 10.49 26.56
N LEU A 231 19.37 9.43 26.69
CA LEU A 231 19.86 8.07 26.76
C LEU A 231 20.59 7.66 25.47
N ALA A 232 20.02 7.97 24.30
CA ALA A 232 20.67 7.73 23.01
C ALA A 232 22.00 8.49 22.88
N GLU A 233 22.07 9.71 23.43
CA GLU A 233 23.32 10.50 23.53
C GLU A 233 24.31 10.01 24.59
N ARG A 234 23.93 8.98 25.37
CA ARG A 234 24.69 8.46 26.52
C ARG A 234 24.86 9.48 27.66
N LYS A 235 23.99 10.48 27.76
CA LYS A 235 23.90 11.44 28.88
C LYS A 235 23.05 10.85 30.01
N LEU A 236 23.58 9.80 30.65
CA LEU A 236 22.83 8.97 31.61
C LEU A 236 22.22 9.74 32.78
N GLU A 237 22.97 10.63 33.42
CA GLU A 237 22.47 11.40 34.58
C GLU A 237 21.24 12.25 34.23
N GLY A 238 21.28 12.91 33.07
CA GLY A 238 20.15 13.71 32.57
C GLY A 238 18.97 12.82 32.16
N ALA A 239 19.24 11.70 31.50
CA ALA A 239 18.22 10.73 31.12
C ALA A 239 17.48 10.19 32.36
N HIS A 240 18.22 9.85 33.41
CA HIS A 240 17.65 9.37 34.67
C HIS A 240 16.77 10.41 35.33
N TRP A 241 17.27 11.65 35.44
CA TRP A 241 16.50 12.74 36.05
C TRP A 241 15.18 12.98 35.31
N HIS A 242 15.21 13.06 33.98
CA HIS A 242 14.01 13.30 33.19
C HIS A 242 13.03 12.12 33.22
N ALA A 243 13.52 10.87 33.15
CA ALA A 243 12.66 9.70 33.25
C ALA A 243 11.99 9.59 34.62
N ALA A 244 12.73 9.87 35.71
CA ALA A 244 12.20 9.91 37.07
C ALA A 244 11.16 11.04 37.24
N LYS A 245 11.45 12.23 36.70
CA LYS A 245 10.53 13.38 36.76
C LYS A 245 9.23 13.10 36.01
N ALA A 246 9.28 12.46 34.85
CA ALA A 246 8.07 12.04 34.13
C ALA A 246 7.17 11.15 35.00
N LEU A 247 7.73 10.11 35.65
CA LEU A 247 6.98 9.23 36.53
C LEU A 247 6.40 9.95 37.77
N GLU A 248 7.10 10.94 38.32
CA GLU A 248 6.61 11.78 39.42
C GLU A 248 5.36 12.57 38.99
N ILE A 249 5.38 13.17 37.80
CA ILE A 249 4.26 13.95 37.26
C ILE A 249 3.05 13.05 37.00
N TYR A 250 3.25 11.88 36.39
CA TYR A 250 2.15 10.93 36.18
C TYR A 250 1.48 10.50 37.49
N LYS A 251 2.26 10.26 38.55
CA LYS A 251 1.72 9.93 39.89
C LYS A 251 0.98 11.11 40.51
N THR A 252 1.56 12.30 40.45
CA THR A 252 0.96 13.52 41.01
C THR A 252 -0.37 13.86 40.33
N GLY A 253 -0.45 13.65 39.02
CA GLY A 253 -1.67 13.79 38.22
C GLY A 253 -2.67 12.65 38.36
N HIS A 254 -2.35 11.56 39.07
CA HIS A 254 -3.16 10.33 39.14
C HIS A 254 -3.46 9.73 37.75
N LEU A 255 -2.44 9.73 36.87
CA LEU A 255 -2.50 9.34 35.46
C LEU A 255 -1.91 7.94 35.19
N GLU A 256 -1.83 7.10 36.22
CA GLU A 256 -1.12 5.81 36.18
C GLU A 256 -1.80 4.72 35.33
N HIS A 257 -3.05 4.95 34.91
CA HIS A 257 -3.80 4.05 34.03
C HIS A 257 -3.75 4.46 32.55
N SER A 258 -2.92 5.45 32.19
CA SER A 258 -2.79 5.90 30.81
C SER A 258 -1.73 5.10 30.04
N ALA A 259 -1.94 4.94 28.73
CA ALA A 259 -0.94 4.34 27.85
C ALA A 259 0.41 5.09 27.85
N HIS A 260 0.37 6.42 28.00
CA HIS A 260 1.57 7.25 28.09
C HIS A 260 2.38 6.95 29.35
N PHE A 261 1.73 6.60 30.46
CA PHE A 261 2.42 6.13 31.66
C PHE A 261 3.16 4.81 31.44
N ALA A 262 2.59 3.88 30.67
CA ALA A 262 3.26 2.63 30.32
C ALA A 262 4.57 2.89 29.54
N SER A 263 4.52 3.83 28.59
CA SER A 263 5.69 4.26 27.82
C SER A 263 6.75 4.93 28.71
N ALA A 264 6.32 5.73 29.68
CA ALA A 264 7.22 6.35 30.66
C ALA A 264 7.90 5.32 31.57
N LEU A 265 7.17 4.28 32.00
CA LEU A 265 7.74 3.17 32.76
C LEU A 265 8.77 2.38 31.96
N ALA A 266 8.46 2.05 30.70
CA ALA A 266 9.39 1.37 29.82
C ALA A 266 10.64 2.22 29.55
N GLY A 267 10.48 3.53 29.34
CA GLY A 267 11.60 4.46 29.17
C GLY A 267 12.48 4.57 30.42
N PHE A 268 11.88 4.66 31.61
CA PHE A 268 12.63 4.64 32.87
C PHE A 268 13.39 3.33 33.06
N ALA A 269 12.75 2.19 32.75
CA ALA A 269 13.39 0.87 32.81
C ALA A 269 14.60 0.77 31.86
N GLN A 270 14.49 1.34 30.65
CA GLN A 270 15.57 1.39 29.69
C GLN A 270 16.76 2.24 30.17
N VAL A 271 16.49 3.37 30.85
CA VAL A 271 17.53 4.17 31.49
C VAL A 271 18.20 3.38 32.62
N CYS A 272 17.43 2.74 33.51
CA CYS A 272 17.99 1.89 34.57
C CYS A 272 18.85 0.76 33.99
N PHE A 273 18.42 0.13 32.90
CA PHE A 273 19.19 -0.91 32.22
C PHE A 273 20.55 -0.37 31.72
N ALA A 274 20.57 0.83 31.13
CA ALA A 274 21.80 1.47 30.67
C ALA A 274 22.72 1.93 31.82
N GLU A 275 22.14 2.27 32.97
CA GLU A 275 22.85 2.52 34.23
C GLU A 275 23.38 1.22 34.89
N LYS A 276 23.07 0.05 34.32
CA LYS A 276 23.36 -1.28 34.88
C LYS A 276 22.65 -1.56 36.20
N ARG A 277 21.50 -0.93 36.42
CA ARG A 277 20.59 -1.21 37.53
C ARG A 277 19.54 -2.19 37.05
N TYR A 278 19.96 -3.43 36.84
CA TYR A 278 19.16 -4.42 36.11
C TYR A 278 17.90 -4.83 36.89
N ALA A 279 17.97 -4.93 38.22
CA ALA A 279 16.80 -5.20 39.06
C ALA A 279 15.73 -4.11 38.96
N ASP A 280 16.11 -2.83 38.92
CA ASP A 280 15.18 -1.71 38.76
C ASP A 280 14.58 -1.69 37.34
N ALA A 281 15.37 -2.06 36.33
CA ALA A 281 14.88 -2.22 34.95
C ALA A 281 13.83 -3.34 34.85
N VAL A 282 14.07 -4.47 35.52
CA VAL A 282 13.11 -5.59 35.57
C VAL A 282 11.79 -5.17 36.22
N ASP A 283 11.82 -4.46 37.36
CA ASP A 283 10.59 -3.93 37.98
C ASP A 283 9.84 -2.99 37.03
N GLY A 284 10.57 -2.05 36.43
CA GLY A 284 10.00 -1.07 35.50
C GLY A 284 9.33 -1.73 34.27
N TYR A 285 9.99 -2.70 33.63
CA TYR A 285 9.40 -3.41 32.49
C TYR A 285 8.20 -4.26 32.87
N ARG A 286 8.20 -4.94 34.03
CA ARG A 286 7.03 -5.70 34.51
C ARG A 286 5.83 -4.80 34.75
N ARG A 287 6.06 -3.64 35.37
CA ARG A 287 5.01 -2.64 35.60
C ARG A 287 4.51 -2.05 34.29
N ALA A 288 5.40 -1.78 33.33
CA ALA A 288 5.01 -1.35 31.99
C ALA A 288 4.14 -2.39 31.29
N LEU A 289 4.52 -3.68 31.29
CA LEU A 289 3.73 -4.77 30.69
C LEU A 289 2.33 -4.88 31.29
N LYS A 290 2.18 -4.71 32.60
CA LYS A 290 0.86 -4.71 33.25
C LYS A 290 -0.05 -3.60 32.70
N VAL A 291 0.48 -2.38 32.58
CA VAL A 291 -0.30 -1.25 32.05
C VAL A 291 -0.55 -1.39 30.54
N ILE A 292 0.42 -1.91 29.77
CA ILE A 292 0.24 -2.21 28.33
C ILE A 292 -0.86 -3.26 28.14
N GLU A 293 -0.87 -4.31 28.95
CA GLU A 293 -1.91 -5.34 28.91
C GLU A 293 -3.30 -4.75 29.24
N GLU A 294 -3.40 -3.89 30.25
CA GLU A 294 -4.64 -3.19 30.61
C GLU A 294 -5.15 -2.28 29.47
N CYS A 295 -4.25 -1.59 28.76
CA CYS A 295 -4.62 -0.61 27.72
C CYS A 295 -4.84 -1.22 26.33
N TYR A 296 -4.00 -2.18 25.93
CA TYR A 296 -3.86 -2.64 24.55
C TYR A 296 -3.93 -4.17 24.40
N GLY A 297 -3.87 -4.91 25.50
CA GLY A 297 -3.75 -6.36 25.47
C GLY A 297 -2.36 -6.86 25.04
N ARG A 298 -2.20 -8.19 25.02
CA ARG A 298 -0.89 -8.85 24.82
C ARG A 298 -0.47 -9.02 23.36
N ASN A 299 -1.39 -8.85 22.40
CA ASN A 299 -1.14 -9.08 20.98
C ASN A 299 -0.78 -7.77 20.26
N THR A 300 0.20 -7.05 20.81
CA THR A 300 0.68 -5.77 20.25
C THR A 300 2.20 -5.75 20.25
N ASP A 301 2.80 -5.06 19.27
CA ASP A 301 4.25 -4.91 19.16
C ASP A 301 4.87 -4.27 20.41
N TYR A 302 4.17 -3.32 21.04
CA TYR A 302 4.60 -2.69 22.30
C TYR A 302 4.75 -3.70 23.43
N TRP A 303 3.81 -4.65 23.53
CA TRP A 303 3.87 -5.70 24.54
C TRP A 303 5.06 -6.63 24.28
N HIS A 304 5.22 -7.11 23.04
CA HIS A 304 6.31 -8.01 22.66
C HIS A 304 7.70 -7.39 22.83
N ILE A 305 7.90 -6.14 22.40
CA ILE A 305 9.19 -5.43 22.56
C ILE A 305 9.51 -5.24 24.05
N THR A 306 8.52 -4.88 24.86
CA THR A 306 8.72 -4.70 26.31
C THR A 306 9.02 -6.02 27.01
N GLU A 307 8.40 -7.13 26.56
CA GLU A 307 8.68 -8.48 27.05
C GLU A 307 10.11 -8.93 26.70
N GLU A 308 10.57 -8.69 25.47
CA GLU A 308 11.95 -8.98 25.06
C GLU A 308 12.97 -8.19 25.90
N ASN A 309 12.70 -6.90 26.13
CA ASN A 309 13.54 -6.05 26.98
C ASN A 309 13.54 -6.51 28.44
N LEU A 310 12.40 -6.99 28.95
CA LEU A 310 12.31 -7.61 30.27
C LEU A 310 13.20 -8.85 30.36
N HIS A 311 13.09 -9.78 29.40
CA HIS A 311 13.90 -11.00 29.39
C HIS A 311 15.40 -10.69 29.33
N GLU A 312 15.81 -9.66 28.57
CA GLU A 312 17.21 -9.22 28.56
C GLU A 312 17.64 -8.61 29.90
N ALA A 313 16.80 -7.79 30.52
CA ALA A 313 17.06 -7.24 31.85
C ALA A 313 17.19 -8.33 32.91
N GLU A 314 16.36 -9.38 32.86
CA GLU A 314 16.43 -10.54 33.76
C GLU A 314 17.74 -11.31 33.57
N ARG A 315 18.14 -11.60 32.32
CA ARG A 315 19.42 -12.25 32.02
C ARG A 315 20.61 -11.44 32.57
N GLN A 316 20.61 -10.12 32.39
CA GLN A 316 21.70 -9.28 32.87
C GLN A 316 21.73 -9.19 34.39
N ALA A 317 20.57 -9.08 35.05
CA ALA A 317 20.48 -9.11 36.51
C ALA A 317 20.99 -10.43 37.09
N GLU A 318 20.62 -11.57 36.51
CA GLU A 318 21.14 -12.89 36.90
C GLU A 318 22.67 -12.98 36.71
N ALA A 319 23.17 -12.52 35.56
CA ALA A 319 24.60 -12.53 35.25
C ALA A 319 25.44 -11.67 36.22
N HIS A 320 24.85 -10.61 36.78
CA HIS A 320 25.49 -9.71 37.75
C HIS A 320 25.16 -10.07 39.21
N GLY A 321 24.43 -11.16 39.45
CA GLY A 321 24.06 -11.63 40.79
C GLY A 321 23.10 -10.70 41.52
N GLU A 322 22.34 -9.87 40.81
CA GLU A 322 21.33 -9.01 41.39
C GLU A 322 20.09 -9.81 41.80
N ARG A 323 19.56 -9.53 42.99
CA ARG A 323 18.38 -10.22 43.51
C ARG A 323 17.11 -9.62 42.91
N ILE A 324 16.59 -10.26 41.87
CA ILE A 324 15.29 -9.93 41.29
C ILE A 324 14.18 -10.47 42.20
N GLN A 325 13.16 -9.65 42.51
CA GLN A 325 11.96 -10.18 43.18
C GLN A 325 11.21 -11.12 42.22
N PRO A 326 10.71 -12.29 42.67
CA PRO A 326 9.90 -13.16 41.82
C PRO A 326 8.61 -12.45 41.39
N ALA A 327 8.11 -12.74 40.18
CA ALA A 327 6.83 -12.20 39.71
C ALA A 327 5.73 -12.53 40.73
N GLY A 328 5.17 -11.51 41.38
CA GLY A 328 4.07 -11.68 42.32
C GLY A 328 2.88 -12.27 41.59
N ASN A 329 2.39 -13.43 42.07
CA ASN A 329 1.10 -13.96 41.63
C ASN A 329 0.02 -12.93 41.98
N THR A 330 -0.53 -12.25 40.98
CA THR A 330 -1.63 -11.30 41.15
C THR A 330 -2.91 -12.05 41.49
N ALA A 331 -3.12 -12.27 42.79
CA ALA A 331 -4.42 -12.58 43.37
C ALA A 331 -4.68 -11.87 44.71
N ASP A 332 -3.67 -11.37 45.44
CA ASP A 332 -3.87 -10.89 46.82
C ASP A 332 -3.37 -9.46 47.16
N GLU A 333 -2.78 -8.71 46.23
CA GLU A 333 -2.34 -7.32 46.53
C GLU A 333 -3.33 -6.28 46.01
N ALA A 334 -4.59 -6.41 46.45
CA ALA A 334 -5.45 -5.26 46.63
C ALA A 334 -5.52 -5.02 48.14
N MET A 335 -5.00 -3.87 48.59
CA MET A 335 -5.09 -3.31 49.94
C MET A 335 -3.79 -3.33 50.76
N GLU A 336 -2.82 -2.49 50.39
CA GLU A 336 -2.00 -1.76 51.37
C GLU A 336 -1.42 -0.48 50.74
N ALA A 337 -2.27 0.56 50.65
CA ALA A 337 -1.82 1.93 50.46
C ALA A 337 -1.57 2.55 51.83
N GLY A 338 -0.32 2.96 52.10
CA GLY A 338 -0.01 3.79 53.25
C GLY A 338 1.48 3.87 53.58
N THR A 339 2.05 5.08 53.36
CA THR A 339 3.25 5.65 54.03
C THR A 339 4.58 4.89 53.80
N ASP A 340 5.63 5.46 53.20
CA ASP A 340 6.37 6.62 53.72
C ASP A 340 7.32 7.26 52.69
N SER A 341 7.64 8.52 52.96
CA SER A 341 8.48 9.45 52.21
C SER A 341 9.96 9.42 52.64
N ALA A 342 10.87 9.62 51.66
CA ALA A 342 12.26 10.10 51.74
C ALA A 342 13.27 9.24 52.54
N THR A 343 14.51 8.99 52.10
CA THR A 343 15.58 9.98 51.85
C THR A 343 16.83 9.28 51.27
N ILE A 344 17.60 10.00 50.46
CA ILE A 344 18.93 9.64 49.94
C ILE A 344 19.99 9.60 51.06
N GLY A 345 20.91 8.63 51.05
CA GLY A 345 22.05 8.59 51.98
C GLY A 345 23.13 7.53 51.69
N MET A 346 24.29 8.02 51.22
CA MET A 346 25.66 7.49 51.13
C MET A 346 26.11 6.29 52.02
N ALA A 347 26.85 5.38 51.36
CA ALA A 347 28.16 4.78 51.69
C ALA A 347 28.42 3.87 52.93
N ASP A 348 29.37 2.94 52.67
CA ASP A 348 30.31 2.19 53.54
C ASP A 348 29.98 0.77 54.04
N ASP A 349 30.65 -0.19 53.38
CA ASP A 349 31.59 -1.22 53.89
C ASP A 349 31.34 -1.89 55.27
N THR A 350 31.27 -3.23 55.27
CA THR A 350 32.18 -4.15 56.01
C THR A 350 31.62 -5.57 56.17
N GLY A 351 32.41 -6.57 55.76
CA GLY A 351 32.89 -7.63 56.65
C GLY A 351 31.99 -8.82 57.07
N LEU A 352 32.40 -9.99 56.56
CA LEU A 352 32.69 -11.25 57.31
C LEU A 352 31.60 -12.30 57.62
N SER A 353 31.94 -13.52 57.17
CA SER A 353 31.92 -14.80 57.91
C SER A 353 30.56 -15.48 58.14
N ALA A 354 30.14 -16.49 57.37
CA ALA A 354 30.63 -17.89 57.30
C ALA A 354 29.94 -18.89 58.25
N VAL A 355 29.75 -20.09 57.68
CA VAL A 355 29.84 -21.44 58.29
C VAL A 355 28.53 -22.23 58.52
N ASP A 356 28.60 -23.45 57.94
CA ASP A 356 28.01 -24.74 58.32
C ASP A 356 26.53 -24.98 58.01
N ARG A 357 26.19 -25.93 57.13
CA ARG A 357 26.25 -27.43 57.20
C ARG A 357 24.79 -27.83 57.04
N THR A 358 24.35 -28.88 56.39
CA THR A 358 24.77 -30.26 56.10
C THR A 358 23.50 -30.78 55.37
N SER A 359 23.47 -31.77 54.50
CA SER A 359 24.32 -32.91 54.22
C SER A 359 23.51 -33.69 53.18
N GLU A 360 24.24 -34.30 52.24
CA GLU A 360 24.03 -35.70 51.80
C GLU A 360 22.70 -36.02 51.08
N THR A 361 22.68 -36.64 49.91
CA THR A 361 23.55 -37.71 49.37
C THR A 361 23.25 -37.77 47.87
N SER A 362 24.22 -37.62 46.95
CA SER A 362 25.08 -38.67 46.37
C SER A 362 24.28 -39.91 45.92
N THR A 363 24.26 -40.30 44.63
CA THR A 363 25.37 -40.99 43.93
C THR A 363 25.23 -40.91 42.39
N HIS A 364 26.26 -40.43 41.65
CA HIS A 364 27.19 -41.14 40.73
C HIS A 364 26.55 -42.06 39.64
N ILE A 365 26.54 -41.76 38.32
CA ILE A 365 27.60 -41.64 37.25
C ILE A 365 28.15 -43.03 36.81
N PRO A 366 28.59 -43.31 35.55
CA PRO A 366 28.09 -43.11 34.16
C PRO A 366 28.30 -44.40 33.26
N ILE A 367 28.34 -44.27 31.91
CA ILE A 367 29.29 -44.90 30.91
C ILE A 367 28.64 -45.44 29.60
N ASP A 368 29.03 -44.78 28.49
CA ASP A 368 29.51 -45.18 27.14
C ASP A 368 28.82 -46.17 26.16
N GLY A 369 28.99 -45.84 24.86
CA GLY A 369 29.21 -46.78 23.74
C GLY A 369 28.32 -46.53 22.50
N GLU A 370 28.70 -45.71 21.52
CA GLU A 370 29.43 -46.00 20.26
C GLU A 370 28.64 -46.59 19.06
N ALA A 371 28.70 -45.83 17.95
CA ALA A 371 28.97 -46.19 16.54
C ALA A 371 27.97 -46.95 15.62
N GLY A 372 27.81 -46.41 14.39
CA GLY A 372 27.36 -47.11 13.17
C GLY A 372 26.68 -46.20 12.11
N THR A 373 27.40 -45.38 11.35
CA THR A 373 27.73 -45.54 9.89
C THR A 373 26.57 -45.81 8.90
N ASN A 374 26.25 -44.78 8.08
CA ASN A 374 25.91 -44.67 6.63
C ASN A 374 25.51 -45.92 5.78
N PRO A 375 24.91 -45.80 4.56
CA PRO A 375 24.38 -44.64 3.81
C PRO A 375 22.98 -44.89 3.17
N LEU A 376 22.37 -43.83 2.60
CA LEU A 376 21.17 -43.90 1.75
C LEU A 376 21.56 -43.95 0.25
N THR A 377 21.07 -44.95 -0.46
CA THR A 377 21.00 -45.05 -1.92
C THR A 377 19.58 -45.45 -2.31
N GLU A 378 19.00 -44.67 -3.24
CA GLU A 378 17.95 -44.95 -4.25
C GLU A 378 16.75 -45.84 -3.83
N THR A 379 15.49 -45.47 -4.06
CA THR A 379 14.88 -45.32 -5.41
C THR A 379 13.54 -44.59 -5.34
N VAL A 380 13.20 -43.97 -6.47
CA VAL A 380 11.89 -43.40 -6.83
C VAL A 380 10.82 -44.49 -6.84
N ASP A 381 9.66 -44.22 -6.23
CA ASP A 381 8.41 -44.85 -6.64
C ASP A 381 7.23 -43.88 -6.45
N GLU A 382 6.43 -43.77 -7.51
CA GLU A 382 5.21 -42.98 -7.61
C GLU A 382 4.10 -43.70 -6.85
N SER A 383 3.45 -43.02 -5.89
CA SER A 383 1.99 -43.08 -5.62
C SER A 383 1.65 -42.72 -4.18
N ALA A 384 0.52 -42.01 -4.05
CA ALA A 384 -0.29 -41.82 -2.84
C ALA A 384 0.04 -40.58 -1.97
N PRO A 385 -0.98 -39.97 -1.33
CA PRO A 385 -1.26 -38.54 -1.49
C PRO A 385 -0.83 -37.73 -0.27
N ALA A 386 -0.50 -36.46 -0.51
CA ALA A 386 -0.33 -35.48 0.55
C ALA A 386 -1.68 -35.22 1.23
N THR A 387 -1.74 -35.53 2.52
CA THR A 387 -2.81 -35.12 3.43
C THR A 387 -2.77 -33.61 3.60
N ALA A 388 -3.52 -32.89 2.76
CA ALA A 388 -3.94 -31.54 3.03
C ALA A 388 -5.00 -31.57 4.13
N GLY A 389 -4.85 -30.68 5.12
CA GLY A 389 -5.86 -30.42 6.12
C GLY A 389 -7.19 -30.06 5.47
N ASP A 390 -8.24 -30.56 6.08
CA ASP A 390 -9.65 -30.49 5.71
C ASP A 390 -10.08 -29.03 5.41
N VAL A 391 -10.09 -28.67 4.12
CA VAL A 391 -10.81 -27.50 3.61
C VAL A 391 -12.18 -28.03 3.21
N THR A 392 -13.19 -27.63 3.98
CA THR A 392 -14.60 -27.86 3.67
C THR A 392 -14.89 -27.53 2.21
N ASP A 393 -15.47 -28.49 1.49
CA ASP A 393 -15.99 -28.46 0.12
C ASP A 393 -16.57 -27.07 -0.26
N SER A 394 -15.71 -26.19 -0.80
CA SER A 394 -16.14 -24.89 -1.33
C SER A 394 -16.68 -25.12 -2.74
N GLN A 395 -17.98 -24.83 -2.90
CA GLN A 395 -18.77 -25.04 -4.10
C GLN A 395 -18.26 -24.20 -5.28
N VAL A 396 -17.33 -24.74 -6.08
CA VAL A 396 -16.86 -24.11 -7.32
C VAL A 396 -17.96 -24.20 -8.40
N CYS A 397 -18.30 -23.06 -9.00
CA CYS A 397 -19.20 -22.97 -10.14
C CYS A 397 -18.54 -23.56 -11.40
N PRO A 398 -19.18 -24.51 -12.10
CA PRO A 398 -18.56 -25.23 -13.22
C PRO A 398 -18.60 -24.46 -14.56
N VAL A 399 -19.10 -23.23 -14.57
CA VAL A 399 -19.16 -22.37 -15.77
C VAL A 399 -18.30 -21.14 -15.57
N SER A 400 -17.69 -20.67 -16.65
CA SER A 400 -16.89 -19.44 -16.59
C SER A 400 -17.76 -18.20 -16.37
N GLY A 401 -17.17 -17.15 -15.79
CA GLY A 401 -17.86 -15.88 -15.54
C GLY A 401 -18.41 -15.24 -16.81
N LEU A 402 -17.67 -15.33 -17.93
CA LEU A 402 -18.15 -14.86 -19.25
C LEU A 402 -19.34 -15.68 -19.76
N LYS A 403 -19.33 -17.01 -19.59
CA LYS A 403 -20.45 -17.87 -20.01
C LYS A 403 -21.70 -17.58 -19.17
N LEU A 404 -21.53 -17.39 -17.86
CA LEU A 404 -22.59 -16.97 -16.95
C LEU A 404 -23.19 -15.61 -17.34
N THR A 405 -22.33 -14.63 -17.59
CA THR A 405 -22.69 -13.27 -18.03
C THR A 405 -23.44 -13.28 -19.36
N ARG A 406 -22.99 -14.07 -20.34
CA ARG A 406 -23.69 -14.24 -21.62
C ARG A 406 -25.07 -14.86 -21.44
N ALA A 407 -25.21 -15.84 -20.56
CA ALA A 407 -26.50 -16.45 -20.25
C ALA A 407 -27.43 -15.42 -19.60
N PHE A 408 -26.93 -14.63 -18.65
CA PHE A 408 -27.69 -13.57 -17.98
C PHE A 408 -28.18 -12.51 -18.97
N TRP A 409 -27.30 -12.05 -19.87
CA TRP A 409 -27.67 -11.15 -20.96
C TRP A 409 -28.81 -11.72 -21.82
N THR A 410 -28.65 -12.96 -22.30
CA THR A 410 -29.56 -13.57 -23.28
C THR A 410 -30.92 -13.92 -22.69
N GLN A 411 -30.94 -14.44 -21.45
CA GLN A 411 -32.15 -14.97 -20.82
C GLN A 411 -32.90 -13.95 -19.97
N VAL A 412 -32.22 -12.92 -19.45
CA VAL A 412 -32.79 -12.01 -18.44
C VAL A 412 -32.76 -10.56 -18.91
N VAL A 413 -31.57 -10.02 -19.20
CA VAL A 413 -31.39 -8.58 -19.43
C VAL A 413 -31.99 -8.14 -20.77
N ARG A 414 -31.70 -8.85 -21.86
CA ARG A 414 -32.24 -8.50 -23.19
C ARG A 414 -33.78 -8.56 -23.22
N PRO A 415 -34.46 -9.60 -22.70
CA PRO A 415 -35.92 -9.60 -22.60
C PRO A 415 -36.48 -8.45 -21.76
N MET A 416 -35.79 -8.05 -20.67
CA MET A 416 -36.20 -6.89 -19.87
C MET A 416 -36.17 -5.59 -20.69
N ILE A 417 -35.09 -5.36 -21.45
CA ILE A 417 -34.97 -4.19 -22.31
C ILE A 417 -36.06 -4.19 -23.38
N GLU A 418 -36.30 -5.32 -24.04
CA GLU A 418 -37.33 -5.46 -25.09
C GLU A 418 -38.75 -5.21 -24.54
N ALA A 419 -39.03 -5.63 -23.30
CA ALA A 419 -40.34 -5.46 -22.69
C ALA A 419 -40.58 -4.06 -22.12
N LYS A 420 -39.58 -3.47 -21.45
CA LYS A 420 -39.74 -2.19 -20.71
C LYS A 420 -39.23 -0.97 -21.48
N HIS A 421 -38.22 -1.14 -22.33
CA HIS A 421 -37.56 -0.07 -23.10
C HIS A 421 -37.43 -0.40 -24.60
N PRO A 422 -38.50 -0.86 -25.30
CA PRO A 422 -38.41 -1.38 -26.67
C PRO A 422 -37.81 -0.38 -27.67
N GLN A 423 -38.03 0.92 -27.47
CA GLN A 423 -37.50 1.98 -28.33
C GLN A 423 -35.97 2.14 -28.22
N TYR A 424 -35.33 1.61 -27.17
CA TYR A 424 -33.87 1.67 -26.95
C TYR A 424 -33.17 0.32 -27.19
N ALA A 425 -33.91 -0.78 -27.43
CA ALA A 425 -33.33 -2.11 -27.65
C ALA A 425 -32.33 -2.17 -28.81
N GLY A 426 -32.55 -1.35 -29.85
CA GLY A 426 -31.65 -1.19 -31.00
C GLY A 426 -30.59 -0.11 -30.82
N ARG A 427 -30.37 0.41 -29.60
CA ARG A 427 -29.45 1.51 -29.30
C ARG A 427 -28.47 1.21 -28.16
N ILE A 428 -28.74 0.19 -27.34
CA ILE A 428 -27.92 -0.20 -26.20
C ILE A 428 -26.87 -1.23 -26.62
N ALA A 429 -25.60 -0.96 -26.34
CA ALA A 429 -24.54 -1.96 -26.40
C ALA A 429 -24.49 -2.77 -25.10
N ALA A 430 -24.12 -4.04 -25.16
CA ALA A 430 -24.08 -4.91 -24.00
C ALA A 430 -22.93 -5.92 -24.07
N GLY A 431 -22.34 -6.22 -22.92
CA GLY A 431 -21.17 -7.10 -22.83
C GLY A 431 -20.60 -7.20 -21.42
N LEU A 432 -19.35 -7.64 -21.35
CA LEU A 432 -18.54 -7.63 -20.13
C LEU A 432 -17.11 -7.28 -20.50
N VAL A 433 -16.63 -6.14 -20.01
CA VAL A 433 -15.29 -5.57 -20.25
C VAL A 433 -14.84 -4.95 -18.92
N GLY A 434 -13.55 -5.01 -18.60
CA GLY A 434 -12.99 -4.34 -17.44
C GLY A 434 -11.98 -5.18 -16.65
N HIS A 435 -11.84 -4.86 -15.36
CA HIS A 435 -10.78 -5.41 -14.51
C HIS A 435 -11.02 -6.83 -13.98
N GLY A 436 -12.11 -7.52 -14.33
CA GLY A 436 -12.43 -8.86 -13.81
C GLY A 436 -11.54 -9.96 -14.40
N SER A 437 -11.19 -10.98 -13.62
CA SER A 437 -10.44 -12.15 -14.14
C SER A 437 -11.23 -12.88 -15.23
N GLU A 438 -12.56 -12.91 -15.14
CA GLU A 438 -13.41 -13.50 -16.17
C GLU A 438 -13.34 -12.72 -17.48
N CYS A 439 -13.08 -11.41 -17.46
CA CYS A 439 -12.92 -10.61 -18.68
C CYS A 439 -11.67 -11.06 -19.48
N TYR A 440 -10.66 -11.59 -18.81
CA TYR A 440 -9.46 -12.15 -19.44
C TYR A 440 -9.58 -13.67 -19.75
N GLY A 441 -10.59 -14.33 -19.18
CA GLY A 441 -10.74 -15.79 -19.20
C GLY A 441 -9.72 -16.50 -18.30
N PHE A 442 -9.33 -15.87 -17.19
CA PHE A 442 -8.45 -16.42 -16.15
C PHE A 442 -9.21 -16.72 -14.86
N ASP A 443 -10.52 -16.93 -14.96
CA ASP A 443 -11.36 -17.31 -13.85
C ASP A 443 -11.07 -18.75 -13.40
N ASP A 444 -10.80 -18.89 -12.11
CA ASP A 444 -10.55 -20.14 -11.40
C ASP A 444 -11.39 -20.23 -10.12
N ALA A 445 -11.26 -21.34 -9.40
CA ALA A 445 -11.98 -21.60 -8.16
C ALA A 445 -11.79 -20.52 -7.08
N TYR A 446 -10.64 -19.84 -7.06
CA TYR A 446 -10.34 -18.80 -6.08
C TYR A 446 -10.95 -17.47 -6.50
N SER A 447 -10.97 -17.14 -7.79
CA SER A 447 -11.58 -15.90 -8.28
C SER A 447 -13.11 -15.86 -8.18
N GLN A 448 -13.76 -16.96 -7.79
CA GLN A 448 -15.20 -17.06 -7.61
C GLN A 448 -15.67 -16.60 -6.23
N ASP A 449 -14.76 -16.34 -5.28
CA ASP A 449 -15.08 -15.92 -3.92
C ASP A 449 -15.44 -14.43 -3.80
N HIS A 450 -15.17 -13.64 -4.84
CA HIS A 450 -15.37 -12.19 -4.83
C HIS A 450 -15.87 -11.70 -6.20
N ASP A 451 -17.06 -11.08 -6.22
CA ASP A 451 -17.64 -10.42 -7.40
C ASP A 451 -17.95 -11.35 -8.61
N PHE A 452 -18.06 -12.66 -8.39
CA PHE A 452 -18.48 -13.62 -9.42
C PHE A 452 -19.99 -13.84 -9.35
N GLY A 453 -20.75 -13.55 -10.43
CA GLY A 453 -22.20 -13.68 -10.43
C GLY A 453 -22.87 -13.28 -11.75
N PRO A 454 -24.21 -13.38 -11.86
CA PRO A 454 -24.94 -12.92 -13.03
C PRO A 454 -24.86 -11.40 -13.16
N ARG A 455 -24.17 -10.92 -14.18
CA ARG A 455 -23.98 -9.50 -14.45
C ARG A 455 -23.72 -9.23 -15.92
N CYS A 456 -23.86 -7.99 -16.35
CA CYS A 456 -23.32 -7.47 -17.61
C CYS A 456 -23.27 -5.94 -17.57
N CYS A 457 -22.49 -5.35 -18.46
CA CYS A 457 -22.51 -3.92 -18.72
C CYS A 457 -23.48 -3.60 -19.87
N LEU A 458 -24.19 -2.48 -19.75
CA LEU A 458 -25.03 -1.85 -20.75
C LEU A 458 -24.47 -0.46 -21.03
N TRP A 459 -24.01 -0.21 -22.26
CA TRP A 459 -23.38 1.05 -22.63
C TRP A 459 -24.26 1.84 -23.58
N LEU A 460 -24.46 3.11 -23.25
CA LEU A 460 -25.35 4.04 -23.94
C LEU A 460 -24.57 5.27 -24.43
N ALA A 461 -25.02 5.84 -25.55
CA ALA A 461 -24.61 7.17 -25.97
C ALA A 461 -25.14 8.22 -24.99
N ASP A 462 -24.52 9.40 -24.95
CA ASP A 462 -24.82 10.46 -23.97
C ASP A 462 -26.30 10.86 -23.97
N GLU A 463 -26.89 11.00 -25.17
CA GLU A 463 -28.31 11.30 -25.37
C GLU A 463 -29.22 10.22 -24.76
N ASP A 464 -28.93 8.94 -25.02
CA ASP A 464 -29.73 7.83 -24.54
C ASP A 464 -29.56 7.61 -23.03
N TYR A 465 -28.33 7.80 -22.52
CA TYR A 465 -28.05 7.74 -21.09
C TYR A 465 -28.79 8.85 -20.33
N ALA A 466 -28.78 10.08 -20.85
CA ALA A 466 -29.56 11.18 -20.26
C ALA A 466 -31.07 10.90 -20.29
N ALA A 467 -31.57 10.21 -21.32
CA ALA A 467 -32.99 9.92 -21.46
C ALA A 467 -33.49 8.77 -20.58
N ILE A 468 -32.68 7.71 -20.38
CA ILE A 468 -33.12 6.48 -19.69
C ILE A 468 -32.15 5.85 -18.71
N GLY A 469 -30.93 6.37 -18.55
CA GLY A 469 -29.84 5.75 -17.78
C GLY A 469 -30.27 5.30 -16.39
N ASP A 470 -30.85 6.21 -15.59
CA ASP A 470 -31.26 5.93 -14.21
C ASP A 470 -32.40 4.90 -14.13
N ARG A 471 -33.40 5.03 -15.02
CA ARG A 471 -34.53 4.09 -15.06
C ARG A 471 -34.08 2.69 -15.49
N LEU A 472 -33.21 2.62 -16.51
CA LEU A 472 -32.64 1.36 -16.97
C LEU A 472 -31.76 0.72 -15.89
N GLN A 473 -31.01 1.53 -15.13
CA GLN A 473 -30.20 1.05 -14.01
C GLN A 473 -31.08 0.49 -12.89
N ALA A 474 -32.19 1.16 -12.55
CA ALA A 474 -33.15 0.66 -11.57
C ALA A 474 -33.77 -0.68 -12.02
N ASP A 475 -34.16 -0.78 -13.30
CA ASP A 475 -34.67 -2.03 -13.86
C ASP A 475 -33.62 -3.15 -13.90
N TYR A 476 -32.36 -2.83 -14.20
CA TYR A 476 -31.24 -3.77 -14.16
C TYR A 476 -30.95 -4.25 -12.72
N ALA A 477 -31.01 -3.35 -11.74
CA ALA A 477 -30.80 -3.68 -10.32
C ALA A 477 -31.90 -4.62 -9.78
N ALA A 478 -33.12 -4.55 -10.32
CA ALA A 478 -34.23 -5.41 -9.93
C ALA A 478 -34.18 -6.83 -10.53
N LEU A 479 -33.21 -7.14 -11.39
CA LEU A 479 -33.10 -8.46 -12.05
C LEU A 479 -32.64 -9.57 -11.09
N PRO A 480 -33.11 -10.82 -11.28
CA PRO A 480 -32.73 -11.95 -10.45
C PRO A 480 -31.22 -12.25 -10.56
N ARG A 481 -30.55 -12.38 -9.42
CA ARG A 481 -29.12 -12.75 -9.33
C ARG A 481 -28.90 -14.20 -8.90
N ASP A 482 -29.95 -14.88 -8.47
CA ASP A 482 -29.90 -16.31 -8.18
C ASP A 482 -29.94 -17.12 -9.47
N PHE A 483 -29.03 -18.09 -9.56
CA PHE A 483 -28.94 -18.98 -10.71
C PHE A 483 -28.63 -20.41 -10.29
N THR A 484 -28.93 -21.34 -11.20
CA THR A 484 -28.51 -22.74 -11.09
C THR A 484 -27.77 -23.19 -12.32
N VAL A 485 -26.91 -24.20 -12.15
CA VAL A 485 -26.15 -24.82 -13.25
C VAL A 485 -26.42 -26.32 -13.26
N ASP A 486 -26.80 -26.86 -14.42
CA ASP A 486 -27.02 -28.30 -14.61
C ASP A 486 -25.69 -29.05 -14.89
N GLY A 487 -25.75 -30.39 -14.93
CA GLY A 487 -24.59 -31.25 -15.19
C GLY A 487 -23.98 -31.09 -16.60
N GLN A 488 -24.66 -30.39 -17.50
CA GLN A 488 -24.20 -30.05 -18.85
C GLN A 488 -23.63 -28.61 -18.92
N GLY A 489 -23.64 -27.88 -17.80
CA GLY A 489 -23.16 -26.51 -17.72
C GLY A 489 -24.12 -25.47 -18.33
N HIS A 490 -25.41 -25.76 -18.43
CA HIS A 490 -26.43 -24.76 -18.74
C HIS A 490 -26.81 -23.98 -17.50
N VAL A 491 -26.93 -22.67 -17.67
CA VAL A 491 -27.32 -21.73 -16.62
C VAL A 491 -28.80 -21.41 -16.73
N THR A 492 -29.52 -21.45 -15.61
CA THR A 492 -30.92 -20.99 -15.50
C THR A 492 -31.05 -20.01 -14.34
N PHE A 493 -31.91 -19.00 -14.49
CA PHE A 493 -32.15 -17.95 -13.49
C PHE A 493 -33.52 -18.12 -12.83
N ALA A 494 -33.66 -17.71 -11.58
CA ALA A 494 -34.95 -17.75 -10.89
C ALA A 494 -35.98 -16.87 -11.60
N ALA A 495 -37.19 -17.39 -11.84
CA ALA A 495 -38.28 -16.64 -12.45
C ALA A 495 -38.85 -15.61 -11.46
N THR A 496 -39.09 -14.38 -11.93
CA THR A 496 -39.91 -13.38 -11.23
C THR A 496 -41.40 -13.79 -11.33
N GLU A 497 -41.81 -14.61 -10.36
CA GLU A 497 -43.16 -15.05 -9.98
C GLU A 497 -43.93 -16.09 -10.85
N THR A 498 -44.29 -17.18 -10.13
CA THR A 498 -45.27 -18.26 -10.35
C THR A 498 -44.91 -19.42 -11.29
N GLY A 499 -44.45 -20.53 -10.68
CA GLY A 499 -44.67 -21.90 -11.16
C GLY A 499 -43.48 -22.59 -11.85
N GLY A 500 -42.39 -22.86 -11.12
CA GLY A 500 -41.28 -23.70 -11.60
C GLY A 500 -41.21 -25.04 -10.86
N GLU A 501 -40.93 -26.12 -11.59
CA GLU A 501 -40.83 -27.51 -11.11
C GLU A 501 -39.86 -27.73 -9.93
N PRO A 502 -40.00 -28.84 -9.16
CA PRO A 502 -39.15 -29.11 -8.01
C PRO A 502 -37.68 -29.17 -8.39
N VAL A 503 -36.84 -28.46 -7.63
CA VAL A 503 -35.37 -28.55 -7.70
C VAL A 503 -34.99 -30.02 -7.50
N THR A 504 -34.43 -30.65 -8.54
CA THR A 504 -33.91 -32.02 -8.42
C THR A 504 -32.49 -31.98 -7.83
N GLU A 505 -32.09 -33.07 -7.21
CA GLU A 505 -30.81 -33.26 -6.48
C GLU A 505 -29.55 -33.00 -7.34
N ALA A 506 -29.71 -32.86 -8.67
CA ALA A 506 -28.64 -32.58 -9.64
C ALA A 506 -28.41 -31.07 -9.94
N THR A 507 -29.21 -30.15 -9.39
CA THR A 507 -29.16 -28.71 -9.68
C THR A 507 -28.55 -27.93 -8.51
N ARG A 508 -27.46 -27.18 -8.74
CA ARG A 508 -26.76 -26.40 -7.69
C ARG A 508 -27.14 -24.93 -7.76
N ARG A 509 -27.56 -24.34 -6.62
CA ARG A 509 -27.92 -22.91 -6.50
C ARG A 509 -26.72 -22.10 -6.02
N PHE A 510 -26.45 -20.99 -6.70
CA PHE A 510 -25.40 -20.03 -6.35
C PHE A 510 -26.05 -18.66 -6.08
N SER A 511 -25.54 -17.92 -5.09
CA SER A 511 -26.02 -16.56 -4.79
C SER A 511 -24.83 -15.69 -4.40
N PRO A 512 -24.44 -14.72 -5.24
CA PRO A 512 -23.39 -13.77 -4.88
C PRO A 512 -23.80 -12.32 -5.17
N VAL A 513 -23.78 -11.47 -4.15
CA VAL A 513 -23.55 -10.04 -4.34
C VAL A 513 -22.56 -9.60 -3.27
N THR A 514 -21.32 -9.31 -3.66
CA THR A 514 -20.37 -8.62 -2.80
C THR A 514 -20.64 -7.10 -2.83
N PRO A 515 -20.34 -6.34 -1.77
CA PRO A 515 -20.62 -4.90 -1.69
C PRO A 515 -20.07 -4.05 -2.85
N ARG A 516 -19.01 -4.51 -3.54
CA ARG A 516 -18.40 -3.83 -4.71
C ARG A 516 -19.27 -3.80 -5.99
N ALA A 517 -20.44 -4.44 -5.99
CA ALA A 517 -21.38 -4.45 -7.12
C ALA A 517 -22.48 -3.37 -7.01
N GLN A 518 -22.38 -2.44 -6.05
CA GLN A 518 -23.38 -1.41 -5.77
C GLN A 518 -22.74 -0.01 -5.68
N GLY A 519 -23.52 1.04 -5.95
CA GLY A 519 -23.08 2.44 -5.83
C GLY A 519 -22.38 3.01 -7.07
N THR A 520 -21.63 4.09 -6.87
CA THR A 520 -20.92 4.87 -7.91
C THR A 520 -19.71 4.14 -8.49
N ASN A 521 -19.09 3.22 -7.73
CA ASN A 521 -17.95 2.39 -8.16
C ASN A 521 -18.35 1.03 -8.77
N ARG A 522 -19.57 0.94 -9.33
CA ARG A 522 -20.10 -0.30 -9.91
C ARG A 522 -19.28 -0.73 -11.14
N ARG A 523 -19.00 -2.03 -11.25
CA ARG A 523 -18.26 -2.64 -12.37
C ARG A 523 -19.17 -3.28 -13.43
N ASP A 524 -20.47 -3.27 -13.19
CA ASP A 524 -21.51 -3.75 -14.10
C ASP A 524 -22.78 -2.88 -13.96
N GLY A 525 -23.75 -3.08 -14.86
CA GLY A 525 -24.93 -2.23 -14.97
C GLY A 525 -24.82 -1.25 -16.12
N VAL A 526 -25.42 -0.07 -15.95
CA VAL A 526 -25.68 0.89 -17.03
C VAL A 526 -24.65 2.01 -16.98
N PHE A 527 -24.04 2.30 -18.12
CA PHE A 527 -22.98 3.30 -18.24
C PHE A 527 -23.16 4.17 -19.48
N ARG A 528 -22.77 5.44 -19.36
CA ARG A 528 -22.40 6.23 -20.52
C ARG A 528 -21.09 5.68 -21.09
N ILE A 529 -20.97 5.59 -22.42
CA ILE A 529 -19.77 5.03 -23.08
C ILE A 529 -18.50 5.79 -22.64
N GLY A 530 -18.52 7.12 -22.66
CA GLY A 530 -17.38 7.93 -22.25
C GLY A 530 -16.97 7.72 -20.79
N ASP A 531 -17.94 7.76 -19.87
CA ASP A 531 -17.68 7.60 -18.43
C ASP A 531 -17.10 6.21 -18.12
N PHE A 532 -17.54 5.17 -18.84
CA PHE A 532 -16.99 3.81 -18.69
C PHE A 532 -15.49 3.74 -19.04
N PHE A 533 -15.09 4.32 -20.18
CA PHE A 533 -13.67 4.34 -20.55
C PHE A 533 -12.85 5.28 -19.67
N THR A 534 -13.43 6.41 -19.25
CA THR A 534 -12.79 7.36 -18.34
C THR A 534 -12.48 6.71 -17.00
N ALA A 535 -13.41 5.93 -16.45
CA ALA A 535 -13.20 5.20 -15.20
C ALA A 535 -12.10 4.13 -15.25
N ILE A 536 -11.70 3.68 -16.45
CA ILE A 536 -10.65 2.67 -16.64
C ILE A 536 -9.32 3.32 -17.04
N THR A 537 -9.35 4.25 -17.99
CA THR A 537 -8.17 4.77 -18.68
C THR A 537 -7.85 6.22 -18.33
N GLY A 538 -8.77 6.93 -17.68
CA GLY A 538 -8.73 8.39 -17.54
C GLY A 538 -9.28 9.15 -18.75
N TYR A 539 -9.53 8.48 -19.88
CA TYR A 539 -10.00 9.10 -21.12
C TYR A 539 -11.35 8.56 -21.58
N PRO A 540 -12.26 9.42 -22.11
CA PRO A 540 -13.56 8.98 -22.62
C PRO A 540 -13.46 8.24 -23.97
N ALA A 541 -12.38 8.48 -24.71
CA ALA A 541 -12.03 7.80 -25.95
C ALA A 541 -10.51 7.81 -26.11
N ALA A 542 -9.99 6.93 -26.97
CA ALA A 542 -8.55 6.87 -27.18
C ALA A 542 -7.98 8.20 -27.70
N PRO A 543 -6.78 8.60 -27.23
CA PRO A 543 -6.10 9.79 -27.73
C PRO A 543 -5.94 9.79 -29.25
N ALA A 544 -5.82 10.97 -29.84
CA ALA A 544 -5.56 11.10 -31.27
C ALA A 544 -4.22 10.41 -31.63
N PRO A 545 -4.08 9.81 -32.83
CA PRO A 545 -2.81 9.19 -33.22
C PRO A 545 -1.61 10.16 -33.25
N THR A 546 -1.89 11.46 -33.37
CA THR A 546 -0.90 12.54 -33.34
C THR A 546 -0.54 13.01 -31.93
N ALA A 547 -1.28 12.59 -30.90
CA ALA A 547 -1.05 12.94 -29.50
C ALA A 547 -0.21 11.84 -28.83
N ALA A 548 1.05 11.72 -29.25
CA ALA A 548 1.95 10.67 -28.79
C ALA A 548 2.15 10.69 -27.25
N HIS A 549 2.21 11.89 -26.66
CA HIS A 549 2.36 12.08 -25.22
C HIS A 549 1.19 11.49 -24.43
N GLU A 550 -0.06 11.76 -24.81
CA GLU A 550 -1.24 11.17 -24.16
C GLU A 550 -1.23 9.63 -24.24
N TRP A 551 -0.82 9.07 -25.38
CA TRP A 551 -0.69 7.62 -25.54
C TRP A 551 0.40 7.00 -24.65
N LEU A 552 1.49 7.73 -24.39
CA LEU A 552 2.57 7.27 -23.50
C LEU A 552 2.21 7.35 -22.01
N MET A 553 1.22 8.18 -21.65
CA MET A 553 0.68 8.28 -20.28
C MET A 553 -0.29 7.13 -19.95
N LEU A 554 -0.81 6.41 -20.96
CA LEU A 554 -1.71 5.28 -20.76
C LEU A 554 -0.95 4.02 -20.30
N ASP A 555 -1.30 3.51 -19.12
CA ASP A 555 -0.74 2.27 -18.61
C ASP A 555 -1.27 1.03 -19.36
N GLU A 556 -0.37 0.09 -19.69
CA GLU A 556 -0.72 -1.13 -20.44
C GLU A 556 -1.79 -1.98 -19.74
N ALA A 557 -1.83 -2.02 -18.41
CA ALA A 557 -2.83 -2.80 -17.69
C ALA A 557 -4.23 -2.14 -17.75
N THR A 558 -4.30 -0.81 -17.77
CA THR A 558 -5.57 -0.08 -17.99
C THR A 558 -6.07 -0.26 -19.42
N LEU A 559 -5.17 -0.19 -20.41
CA LEU A 559 -5.48 -0.51 -21.80
C LEU A 559 -5.94 -1.97 -21.96
N ALA A 560 -5.30 -2.91 -21.26
CA ALA A 560 -5.72 -4.31 -21.21
C ALA A 560 -7.14 -4.43 -20.64
N ALA A 561 -7.46 -3.72 -19.55
CA ALA A 561 -8.78 -3.74 -18.93
C ALA A 561 -9.87 -3.12 -19.83
N ALA A 562 -9.55 -2.02 -20.53
CA ALA A 562 -10.48 -1.35 -21.45
C ALA A 562 -10.76 -2.16 -22.71
N THR A 563 -9.83 -3.03 -23.11
CA THR A 563 -9.88 -3.73 -24.40
C THR A 563 -10.09 -5.24 -24.30
N ASN A 564 -10.06 -5.84 -23.11
CA ASN A 564 -10.37 -7.24 -22.87
C ASN A 564 -11.89 -7.54 -22.93
N GLY A 565 -12.28 -8.75 -22.54
CA GLY A 565 -13.68 -9.11 -22.42
C GLY A 565 -14.40 -9.21 -23.75
N GLU A 566 -15.72 -9.24 -23.69
CA GLU A 566 -16.56 -9.53 -24.85
C GLU A 566 -17.77 -8.60 -24.95
N VAL A 567 -18.04 -8.14 -26.17
CA VAL A 567 -19.24 -7.37 -26.51
C VAL A 567 -20.22 -8.33 -27.15
N PHE A 568 -21.37 -8.53 -26.52
CA PHE A 568 -22.40 -9.47 -26.97
C PHE A 568 -23.28 -8.87 -28.05
N GLN A 569 -23.52 -7.56 -27.96
CA GLN A 569 -24.35 -6.80 -28.89
C GLN A 569 -23.90 -5.34 -28.87
N ASP A 570 -23.80 -4.69 -30.02
CA ASP A 570 -23.58 -3.25 -30.14
C ASP A 570 -24.23 -2.75 -31.44
N PRO A 571 -25.53 -2.41 -31.41
CA PRO A 571 -26.28 -2.11 -32.64
C PRO A 571 -25.87 -0.79 -33.29
N THR A 572 -25.36 0.16 -32.50
CA THR A 572 -24.92 1.47 -32.99
C THR A 572 -23.47 1.44 -33.45
N GLY A 573 -22.68 0.48 -32.94
CA GLY A 573 -21.24 0.36 -33.17
C GLY A 573 -20.42 1.38 -32.38
N MET A 574 -21.04 2.25 -31.57
CA MET A 574 -20.34 3.32 -30.87
C MET A 574 -19.37 2.78 -29.81
N PHE A 575 -19.82 1.85 -28.97
CA PHE A 575 -18.96 1.27 -27.94
C PHE A 575 -17.79 0.51 -28.57
N SER A 576 -18.06 -0.30 -29.58
CA SER A 576 -17.04 -1.08 -30.28
C SER A 576 -16.03 -0.18 -30.99
N LYS A 577 -16.49 0.94 -31.57
CA LYS A 577 -15.60 1.94 -32.19
C LYS A 577 -14.70 2.60 -31.16
N THR A 578 -15.23 3.04 -30.01
CA THR A 578 -14.42 3.63 -28.93
C THR A 578 -13.42 2.62 -28.37
N ARG A 579 -13.86 1.38 -28.12
CA ARG A 579 -12.98 0.28 -27.68
C ARG A 579 -11.89 -0.03 -28.69
N GLN A 580 -12.20 -0.01 -29.98
CA GLN A 580 -11.23 -0.24 -31.04
C GLN A 580 -10.18 0.87 -31.08
N GLY A 581 -10.58 2.12 -30.83
CA GLY A 581 -9.65 3.23 -30.69
C GLY A 581 -8.53 2.91 -29.69
N PHE A 582 -8.86 2.37 -28.51
CA PHE A 582 -7.86 2.01 -27.49
C PHE A 582 -7.00 0.78 -27.89
N LYS A 583 -7.47 -0.08 -28.80
CA LYS A 583 -6.67 -1.18 -29.37
C LYS A 583 -5.70 -0.71 -30.44
N ASP A 584 -6.01 0.39 -31.10
CA ASP A 584 -5.28 0.93 -32.24
C ASP A 584 -4.17 1.90 -31.78
N MET A 585 -3.30 1.44 -30.88
CA MET A 585 -2.10 2.20 -30.48
C MET A 585 -1.27 2.55 -31.72
N PRO A 586 -0.88 3.83 -31.89
CA PRO A 586 -0.04 4.25 -33.00
C PRO A 586 1.29 3.47 -33.04
N ASP A 587 1.74 3.10 -34.23
CA ASP A 587 2.92 2.25 -34.37
C ASP A 587 4.19 2.92 -33.84
N ASP A 588 4.32 4.24 -34.06
CA ASP A 588 5.42 5.04 -33.53
C ASP A 588 5.46 5.02 -31.98
N VAL A 589 4.31 5.06 -31.31
CA VAL A 589 4.21 4.91 -29.84
C VAL A 589 4.65 3.51 -29.43
N ARG A 590 4.18 2.48 -30.14
CA ARG A 590 4.55 1.08 -29.88
C ARG A 590 6.05 0.87 -30.04
N LEU A 591 6.66 1.43 -31.08
CA LEU A 591 8.11 1.36 -31.33
C LEU A 591 8.91 2.12 -30.26
N ALA A 592 8.43 3.29 -29.83
CA ALA A 592 9.03 4.02 -28.71
C ALA A 592 9.00 3.21 -27.41
N LEU A 593 7.86 2.56 -27.10
CA LEU A 593 7.74 1.65 -25.96
C LEU A 593 8.66 0.44 -26.09
N ILE A 594 8.77 -0.16 -27.29
CA ILE A 594 9.74 -1.25 -27.55
C ILE A 594 11.16 -0.78 -27.25
N SER A 595 11.58 0.38 -27.77
CA SER A 595 12.91 0.96 -27.48
C SER A 595 13.12 1.16 -25.97
N LYS A 596 12.14 1.74 -25.27
CA LYS A 596 12.18 1.92 -23.82
C LYS A 596 12.37 0.58 -23.09
N ARG A 597 11.60 -0.46 -23.45
CA ARG A 597 11.74 -1.80 -22.85
C ARG A 597 13.10 -2.42 -23.13
N LEU A 598 13.67 -2.27 -24.34
CA LEU A 598 15.02 -2.76 -24.65
C LEU A 598 16.08 -2.17 -23.72
N GLY A 599 16.03 -0.85 -23.48
CA GLY A 599 16.91 -0.18 -22.51
C GLY A 599 16.71 -0.69 -21.08
N MET A 600 15.46 -0.82 -20.64
CA MET A 600 15.14 -1.34 -19.31
C MET A 600 15.65 -2.77 -19.10
N ILE A 601 15.49 -3.65 -20.11
CA ILE A 601 15.97 -5.03 -20.06
C ILE A 601 17.51 -5.07 -20.02
N ALA A 602 18.19 -4.25 -20.83
CA ALA A 602 19.65 -4.15 -20.83
C ALA A 602 20.19 -3.67 -19.48
N GLN A 603 19.64 -2.57 -18.95
CA GLN A 603 20.06 -1.98 -17.69
C GLN A 603 19.79 -2.90 -16.51
N ALA A 604 18.57 -3.43 -16.38
CA ALA A 604 18.21 -4.28 -15.25
C ALA A 604 18.85 -5.67 -15.34
N GLY A 605 18.73 -6.34 -16.48
CA GLY A 605 19.16 -7.73 -16.67
C GLY A 605 20.64 -7.87 -17.01
N GLN A 606 21.11 -7.24 -18.09
CA GLN A 606 22.47 -7.46 -18.59
C GLN A 606 23.53 -6.68 -17.79
N TYR A 607 23.16 -5.53 -17.21
CA TYR A 607 24.10 -4.63 -16.54
C TYR A 607 24.01 -4.69 -15.00
N ASN A 608 22.87 -4.33 -14.40
CA ASN A 608 22.75 -4.14 -12.95
C ASN A 608 22.72 -5.47 -12.19
N LEU A 609 21.94 -6.44 -12.65
CA LEU A 609 21.78 -7.72 -11.96
C LEU A 609 23.13 -8.45 -11.69
N PRO A 610 24.02 -8.67 -12.66
CA PRO A 610 25.33 -9.30 -12.40
C PRO A 610 26.19 -8.50 -11.43
N ARG A 611 26.09 -7.17 -11.43
CA ARG A 611 26.87 -6.28 -10.55
C ARG A 611 26.36 -6.33 -9.11
N SER A 612 25.04 -6.29 -8.92
CA SER A 612 24.40 -6.40 -7.60
C SER A 612 24.71 -7.76 -6.97
N LEU A 613 24.58 -8.85 -7.74
CA LEU A 613 24.94 -10.20 -7.30
C LEU A 613 26.43 -10.32 -6.92
N LYS A 614 27.33 -9.74 -7.72
CA LYS A 614 28.78 -9.75 -7.41
C LYS A 614 29.14 -8.94 -6.16
N ARG A 615 28.34 -7.92 -5.82
CA ARG A 615 28.51 -7.11 -4.60
C ARG A 615 27.92 -7.79 -3.36
N GLY A 616 27.11 -8.83 -3.53
CA GLY A 616 26.35 -9.44 -2.44
C GLY A 616 25.13 -8.63 -2.02
N ASP A 617 24.65 -7.70 -2.87
CA ASP A 617 23.45 -6.91 -2.60
C ASP A 617 22.21 -7.65 -3.11
N ALA A 618 21.64 -8.47 -2.22
CA ALA A 618 20.53 -9.35 -2.55
C ALA A 618 19.24 -8.58 -2.88
N ALA A 619 18.97 -7.48 -2.16
CA ALA A 619 17.79 -6.65 -2.38
C ALA A 619 17.85 -5.94 -3.74
N ALA A 620 18.98 -5.32 -4.08
CA ALA A 620 19.15 -4.67 -5.39
C ALA A 620 19.11 -5.69 -6.54
N ALA A 621 19.66 -6.89 -6.35
CA ALA A 621 19.55 -7.96 -7.32
C ALA A 621 18.09 -8.40 -7.53
N TRP A 622 17.31 -8.54 -6.45
CA TRP A 622 15.89 -8.89 -6.54
C TRP A 622 15.07 -7.86 -7.30
N LEU A 623 15.30 -6.57 -7.02
CA LEU A 623 14.63 -5.47 -7.72
C LEU A 623 15.02 -5.46 -9.21
N SER A 624 16.29 -5.72 -9.52
CA SER A 624 16.76 -5.84 -10.91
C SER A 624 16.08 -6.99 -11.65
N ILE A 625 15.89 -8.15 -10.98
CA ILE A 625 15.13 -9.27 -11.56
C ILE A 625 13.68 -8.88 -11.82
N ARG A 626 13.01 -8.25 -10.85
CA ARG A 626 11.61 -7.82 -11.00
C ARG A 626 11.44 -6.89 -12.21
N GLU A 627 12.33 -5.92 -12.33
CA GLU A 627 12.32 -4.96 -13.44
C GLU A 627 12.57 -5.64 -14.78
N PHE A 628 13.58 -6.51 -14.85
CA PHE A 628 13.88 -7.33 -16.03
C PHE A 628 12.67 -8.17 -16.47
N VAL A 629 11.99 -8.86 -15.53
CA VAL A 629 10.81 -9.69 -15.83
C VAL A 629 9.65 -8.82 -16.35
N ASN A 630 9.39 -7.67 -15.73
CA ASN A 630 8.32 -6.78 -16.16
C ASN A 630 8.58 -6.19 -17.56
N ALA A 631 9.77 -5.65 -17.78
CA ALA A 631 10.12 -5.04 -19.06
C ALA A 631 10.15 -6.08 -20.19
N THR A 632 10.67 -7.29 -19.92
CA THR A 632 10.67 -8.38 -20.89
C THR A 632 9.25 -8.83 -21.22
N ALA A 633 8.36 -8.97 -20.23
CA ALA A 633 6.98 -9.35 -20.47
C ALA A 633 6.25 -8.32 -21.35
N SER A 634 6.36 -7.04 -21.00
CA SER A 634 5.78 -5.94 -21.79
C SER A 634 6.30 -5.95 -23.23
N LEU A 635 7.61 -6.12 -23.43
CA LEU A 635 8.21 -6.24 -24.76
C LEU A 635 7.57 -7.36 -25.60
N VAL A 636 7.30 -8.52 -25.00
CA VAL A 636 6.66 -9.63 -25.72
C VAL A 636 5.26 -9.22 -26.23
N PHE A 637 4.46 -8.52 -25.42
CA PHE A 637 3.14 -8.02 -25.87
C PHE A 637 3.27 -6.98 -26.98
N LEU A 638 4.21 -6.03 -26.85
CA LEU A 638 4.44 -4.97 -27.83
C LEU A 638 4.93 -5.50 -29.18
N ILE A 639 5.86 -6.47 -29.17
CA ILE A 639 6.37 -7.11 -30.40
C ILE A 639 5.27 -7.96 -31.08
N ASN A 640 4.41 -8.63 -30.30
CA ASN A 640 3.28 -9.38 -30.84
C ASN A 640 2.09 -8.51 -31.27
N VAL A 641 2.25 -7.18 -31.24
CA VAL A 641 1.25 -6.15 -31.60
C VAL A 641 0.01 -6.21 -30.68
N PRO A 642 -0.17 -5.25 -29.75
CA PRO A 642 -1.25 -5.29 -28.78
C PRO A 642 -2.66 -5.37 -29.39
N MET A 643 -2.87 -4.84 -30.60
CA MET A 643 -4.13 -4.99 -31.33
C MET A 643 -4.54 -6.46 -31.53
N VAL A 644 -3.55 -7.36 -31.70
CA VAL A 644 -3.76 -8.79 -31.99
C VAL A 644 -3.82 -9.61 -30.70
N VAL A 645 -2.86 -9.40 -29.79
CA VAL A 645 -2.70 -10.24 -28.59
C VAL A 645 -3.27 -9.62 -27.31
N GLY A 646 -3.68 -8.35 -27.36
CA GLY A 646 -4.03 -7.54 -26.20
C GLY A 646 -2.80 -6.86 -25.58
N TYR A 647 -3.04 -5.94 -24.66
CA TYR A 647 -1.99 -5.33 -23.84
C TYR A 647 -1.62 -6.21 -22.66
N MET A 648 -0.45 -5.95 -22.07
CA MET A 648 0.00 -6.66 -20.86
C MET A 648 -0.95 -6.35 -19.69
N PRO A 649 -1.59 -7.35 -19.06
CA PRO A 649 -2.49 -7.10 -17.94
C PRO A 649 -1.73 -6.88 -16.63
N TYR A 650 -2.47 -6.45 -15.60
CA TYR A 650 -1.95 -6.25 -14.24
C TYR A 650 -1.12 -7.44 -13.73
N TYR A 651 -0.09 -7.17 -12.93
CA TYR A 651 0.99 -8.13 -12.63
C TYR A 651 0.53 -9.52 -12.18
N LYS A 652 -0.61 -9.62 -11.48
CA LYS A 652 -1.15 -10.90 -11.01
C LYS A 652 -1.61 -11.84 -12.14
N TRP A 653 -1.97 -11.30 -13.30
CA TRP A 653 -2.40 -12.05 -14.48
C TRP A 653 -1.33 -12.11 -15.59
N GLN A 654 -0.24 -11.35 -15.45
CA GLN A 654 0.84 -11.24 -16.43
C GLN A 654 1.32 -12.61 -16.93
N PHE A 655 1.65 -13.54 -16.02
CA PHE A 655 2.10 -14.88 -16.41
C PHE A 655 0.97 -15.78 -16.95
N ALA A 656 -0.28 -15.58 -16.55
CA ALA A 656 -1.41 -16.29 -17.16
C ALA A 656 -1.57 -15.88 -18.64
N ALA A 657 -1.45 -14.58 -18.92
CA ALA A 657 -1.50 -14.03 -20.27
C ALA A 657 -0.27 -14.44 -21.12
N LEU A 658 0.94 -14.40 -20.55
CA LEU A 658 2.14 -14.88 -21.24
C LEU A 658 2.02 -16.37 -21.60
N ARG A 659 1.59 -17.23 -20.67
CA ARG A 659 1.38 -18.66 -20.94
C ARG A 659 0.36 -18.91 -22.05
N LYS A 660 -0.77 -18.19 -22.01
CA LYS A 660 -1.81 -18.24 -23.06
C LYS A 660 -1.25 -17.85 -24.42
N MET A 661 -0.45 -16.78 -24.47
CA MET A 661 0.19 -16.31 -25.70
C MET A 661 1.26 -17.27 -26.20
N SER A 662 2.15 -17.77 -25.35
CA SER A 662 3.20 -18.75 -25.69
C SER A 662 2.65 -20.03 -26.30
N GLY A 663 1.41 -20.40 -26.01
CA GLY A 663 0.73 -21.54 -26.63
C GLY A 663 0.22 -21.30 -28.06
N SER A 664 0.23 -20.05 -28.54
CA SER A 664 -0.20 -19.70 -29.89
C SER A 664 0.86 -20.06 -30.94
N MET A 665 0.42 -20.63 -32.06
CA MET A 665 1.29 -21.04 -33.17
C MET A 665 2.08 -19.88 -33.79
N PHE A 666 1.59 -18.65 -33.66
CA PHE A 666 2.19 -17.45 -34.27
C PHE A 666 2.84 -16.53 -33.24
N ALA A 667 2.96 -16.95 -31.98
CA ALA A 667 3.56 -16.11 -30.96
C ALA A 667 5.05 -15.88 -31.25
N LEU A 668 5.44 -14.62 -31.16
CA LEU A 668 6.83 -14.19 -31.19
C LEU A 668 7.39 -14.32 -29.78
N LEU A 669 8.63 -14.79 -29.69
CA LEU A 669 9.30 -15.09 -28.41
C LEU A 669 8.56 -16.12 -27.52
N PRO A 670 8.05 -17.25 -28.07
CA PRO A 670 7.17 -18.16 -27.32
C PRO A 670 7.85 -18.84 -26.12
N GLY A 671 9.18 -18.99 -26.16
CA GLY A 671 9.97 -19.59 -25.07
C GLY A 671 10.23 -18.68 -23.87
N VAL A 672 10.03 -17.36 -24.02
CA VAL A 672 10.40 -16.37 -23.00
C VAL A 672 9.60 -16.54 -21.71
N CYS A 673 8.32 -16.93 -21.79
CA CYS A 673 7.50 -17.16 -20.60
C CYS A 673 8.15 -18.19 -19.64
N GLY A 674 8.56 -19.35 -20.16
CA GLY A 674 9.19 -20.40 -19.34
C GLY A 674 10.57 -19.99 -18.81
N GLN A 675 11.32 -19.21 -19.59
CA GLN A 675 12.58 -18.63 -19.16
C GLN A 675 12.38 -17.66 -17.98
N LEU A 676 11.41 -16.74 -18.07
CA LEU A 676 11.08 -15.80 -16.99
C LEU A 676 10.61 -16.52 -15.73
N GLU A 677 9.78 -17.56 -15.84
CA GLU A 677 9.37 -18.38 -14.70
C GLU A 677 10.56 -19.07 -14.02
N THR A 678 11.54 -19.50 -14.81
CA THR A 678 12.76 -20.12 -14.30
C THR A 678 13.61 -19.09 -13.56
N VAL A 679 13.77 -17.88 -14.11
CA VAL A 679 14.45 -16.76 -13.43
C VAL A 679 13.79 -16.47 -12.08
N MET A 680 12.46 -16.34 -12.04
CA MET A 680 11.70 -16.08 -10.80
C MET A 680 11.91 -17.19 -9.76
N ARG A 681 11.90 -18.46 -10.20
CA ARG A 681 12.12 -19.62 -9.31
C ARG A 681 13.52 -19.64 -8.69
N LEU A 682 14.52 -19.26 -9.47
CA LEU A 682 15.92 -19.25 -9.05
C LEU A 682 16.31 -17.98 -8.27
N SER A 683 15.47 -16.94 -8.31
CA SER A 683 15.78 -15.61 -7.73
C SER A 683 16.19 -15.71 -6.25
N SER A 684 15.44 -16.49 -5.45
CA SER A 684 15.72 -16.72 -4.01
C SER A 684 17.12 -17.25 -3.79
N ALA A 685 17.44 -18.36 -4.48
CA ALA A 685 18.74 -19.00 -4.38
C ALA A 685 19.88 -18.10 -4.90
N ALA A 686 19.64 -17.32 -5.95
CA ALA A 686 20.64 -16.44 -6.53
C ALA A 686 20.94 -15.23 -5.63
N CYS A 687 19.93 -14.61 -5.03
CA CYS A 687 20.09 -13.39 -4.24
C CYS A 687 20.51 -13.71 -2.78
N TYR A 688 19.84 -14.67 -2.14
CA TYR A 688 20.00 -14.93 -0.70
C TYR A 688 20.77 -16.23 -0.38
N GLY A 689 20.97 -17.12 -1.35
CA GLY A 689 21.57 -18.44 -1.13
C GLY A 689 20.55 -19.52 -0.73
N GLY A 690 21.02 -20.73 -0.41
CA GLY A 690 20.17 -21.83 0.06
C GLY A 690 19.69 -21.63 1.51
N ALA A 691 18.67 -22.38 1.93
CA ALA A 691 18.10 -22.29 3.28
C ALA A 691 19.19 -22.36 4.37
N GLY A 692 19.25 -21.35 5.24
CA GLY A 692 20.20 -21.27 6.37
C GLY A 692 21.50 -20.51 6.08
N PHE A 693 21.66 -19.91 4.90
CA PHE A 693 22.78 -19.01 4.62
C PHE A 693 22.30 -17.55 4.48
N GLY A 694 23.06 -16.61 5.03
CA GLY A 694 22.84 -15.17 4.82
C GLY A 694 23.12 -14.74 3.38
N GLU A 695 22.79 -13.47 3.06
CA GLU A 695 22.92 -12.86 1.73
C GLU A 695 24.21 -13.27 0.99
N GLY A 696 24.08 -13.76 -0.25
CA GLY A 696 25.23 -14.22 -1.04
C GLY A 696 25.89 -15.52 -0.56
N GLY A 697 25.17 -16.36 0.20
CA GLY A 697 25.69 -17.57 0.83
C GLY A 697 26.28 -18.67 -0.09
N LYS A 698 26.91 -19.68 0.53
CA LYS A 698 27.41 -20.89 -0.15
C LYS A 698 26.25 -21.56 -0.90
N GLY A 699 26.39 -21.69 -2.23
CA GLY A 699 25.40 -22.37 -3.09
C GLY A 699 24.60 -21.47 -4.03
N SER A 700 24.80 -20.15 -4.02
CA SER A 700 24.15 -19.22 -4.96
C SER A 700 24.71 -19.28 -6.40
N ALA A 701 25.98 -19.67 -6.55
CA ALA A 701 26.69 -19.62 -7.84
C ALA A 701 25.98 -20.36 -9.01
N PRO A 702 25.42 -21.58 -8.84
CA PRO A 702 24.70 -22.24 -9.92
C PRO A 702 23.43 -21.49 -10.35
N ALA A 703 22.70 -20.91 -9.39
CA ALA A 703 21.49 -20.13 -9.68
C ALA A 703 21.84 -18.81 -10.38
N ILE A 704 22.93 -18.15 -9.96
CA ILE A 704 23.45 -16.93 -10.61
C ILE A 704 23.87 -17.23 -12.06
N GLU A 705 24.62 -18.31 -12.28
CA GLU A 705 25.07 -18.71 -13.63
C GLU A 705 23.87 -19.01 -14.54
N GLN A 706 22.87 -19.74 -14.05
CA GLN A 706 21.65 -20.04 -14.79
C GLN A 706 20.83 -18.78 -15.11
N ILE A 707 20.62 -17.88 -14.14
CA ILE A 707 19.88 -16.63 -14.38
C ILE A 707 20.59 -15.77 -15.41
N ASN A 708 21.90 -15.56 -15.27
CA ASN A 708 22.67 -14.77 -16.24
C ASN A 708 22.65 -15.40 -17.64
N GLY A 709 22.73 -16.73 -17.73
CA GLY A 709 22.58 -17.45 -18.99
C GLY A 709 21.21 -17.22 -19.64
N ILE A 710 20.13 -17.34 -18.86
CA ILE A 710 18.77 -17.10 -19.35
C ILE A 710 18.57 -15.64 -19.81
N VAL A 711 19.13 -14.66 -19.08
CA VAL A 711 19.08 -13.25 -19.48
C VAL A 711 19.71 -13.04 -20.87
N GLU A 712 20.88 -13.64 -21.11
CA GLU A 712 21.56 -13.55 -22.40
C GLU A 712 20.83 -14.32 -23.51
N GLU A 713 20.24 -15.48 -23.20
CA GLU A 713 19.40 -16.23 -24.15
C GLU A 713 18.15 -15.44 -24.55
N ILE A 714 17.49 -14.77 -23.61
CA ILE A 714 16.35 -13.89 -23.88
C ILE A 714 16.80 -12.73 -24.76
N ALA A 715 17.92 -12.08 -24.45
CA ALA A 715 18.44 -10.97 -25.25
C ALA A 715 18.76 -11.41 -26.70
N GLN A 716 19.37 -12.58 -26.88
CA GLN A 716 19.61 -13.17 -28.19
C GLN A 716 18.31 -13.46 -28.96
N ALA A 717 17.30 -14.00 -28.26
CA ALA A 717 16.00 -14.28 -28.87
C ALA A 717 15.32 -12.98 -29.32
N ILE A 718 15.37 -11.92 -28.51
CA ILE A 718 14.86 -10.59 -28.85
C ILE A 718 15.56 -10.05 -30.10
N VAL A 719 16.90 -10.04 -30.14
CA VAL A 719 17.64 -9.53 -31.31
C VAL A 719 17.32 -10.32 -32.58
N LYS A 720 17.21 -11.66 -32.47
CA LYS A 720 16.81 -12.51 -33.59
C LYS A 720 15.42 -12.14 -34.11
N GLU A 721 14.50 -11.82 -33.21
CA GLU A 721 13.15 -11.39 -33.56
C GLU A 721 13.13 -10.00 -34.20
N LEU A 722 13.87 -9.04 -33.64
CA LEU A 722 14.04 -7.71 -34.23
C LEU A 722 14.64 -7.78 -35.64
N LEU A 723 15.63 -8.67 -35.87
CA LEU A 723 16.19 -8.92 -37.21
C LEU A 723 15.14 -9.50 -38.16
N ARG A 724 14.31 -10.43 -37.68
CA ARG A 724 13.24 -11.08 -38.47
C ARG A 724 12.17 -10.08 -38.88
N GLU A 725 11.83 -9.16 -37.99
CA GLU A 725 10.87 -8.07 -38.20
C GLU A 725 11.52 -6.84 -38.86
N HIS A 726 12.80 -6.91 -39.23
CA HIS A 726 13.56 -5.84 -39.88
C HIS A 726 13.70 -4.54 -39.07
N LEU A 727 13.49 -4.61 -37.74
CA LEU A 727 13.62 -3.49 -36.81
C LEU A 727 15.09 -3.21 -36.40
N THR A 728 16.01 -4.09 -36.76
CA THR A 728 17.45 -3.87 -36.58
C THR A 728 18.26 -4.49 -37.71
N THR A 729 19.49 -3.97 -37.90
CA THR A 729 20.51 -4.56 -38.77
C THR A 729 21.70 -5.13 -37.98
N SER A 730 21.70 -4.93 -36.66
CA SER A 730 22.77 -5.35 -35.77
C SER A 730 22.49 -6.74 -35.20
N ASN A 731 23.54 -7.55 -35.03
CA ASN A 731 23.50 -8.84 -34.35
C ASN A 731 24.04 -8.75 -32.90
N GLU A 732 24.35 -7.55 -32.40
CA GLU A 732 24.83 -7.34 -31.03
C GLU A 732 23.76 -7.69 -30.00
N THR A 733 24.11 -8.47 -28.99
CA THR A 733 23.13 -9.00 -28.02
C THR A 733 22.89 -8.08 -26.83
N PHE A 734 23.66 -7.00 -26.69
CA PHE A 734 23.40 -5.98 -25.68
C PHE A 734 22.25 -5.07 -26.14
N LEU A 735 21.09 -5.18 -25.49
CA LEU A 735 19.83 -4.64 -26.03
C LEU A 735 19.78 -3.10 -26.06
N GLU A 736 20.57 -2.43 -25.24
CA GLU A 736 20.74 -0.97 -25.27
C GLU A 736 21.17 -0.50 -26.68
N TRP A 737 22.03 -1.26 -27.36
CA TRP A 737 22.54 -0.91 -28.68
C TRP A 737 21.54 -1.17 -29.81
N GLN A 738 20.40 -1.80 -29.51
CA GLN A 738 19.33 -2.03 -30.47
C GLN A 738 18.37 -0.85 -30.56
N ARG A 739 18.32 -0.01 -29.51
CA ARG A 739 17.38 1.11 -29.39
C ARG A 739 17.43 2.08 -30.58
N PRO A 740 18.60 2.56 -31.03
CA PRO A 740 18.65 3.50 -32.16
C PRO A 740 18.09 2.91 -33.45
N TYR A 741 18.31 1.62 -33.69
CA TYR A 741 17.78 0.95 -34.88
C TYR A 741 16.25 0.84 -34.87
N VAL A 742 15.66 0.57 -33.70
CA VAL A 742 14.21 0.54 -33.55
C VAL A 742 13.65 1.96 -33.73
N GLU A 743 14.30 2.97 -33.15
CA GLU A 743 13.88 4.36 -33.24
C GLU A 743 13.99 4.95 -34.65
N ASP A 744 14.91 4.46 -35.50
CA ASP A 744 14.99 4.83 -36.92
C ASP A 744 13.71 4.49 -37.71
N HIS A 745 12.85 3.61 -37.16
CA HIS A 745 11.56 3.25 -37.75
C HIS A 745 10.41 4.16 -37.30
N ILE A 746 10.64 5.05 -36.32
CA ILE A 746 9.65 6.01 -35.86
C ILE A 746 9.55 7.14 -36.88
N ALA A 747 8.39 7.27 -37.52
CA ALA A 747 8.17 8.25 -38.57
C ALA A 747 7.96 9.66 -38.02
N SER A 748 7.41 9.78 -36.81
CA SER A 748 7.19 11.04 -36.12
C SER A 748 8.50 11.72 -35.72
N ASP A 749 8.52 13.05 -35.87
CA ASP A 749 9.58 13.92 -35.38
C ASP A 749 9.36 14.40 -33.94
N ASP A 750 8.28 13.94 -33.29
CA ASP A 750 7.99 14.29 -31.89
C ASP A 750 9.11 13.76 -30.97
N PRO A 751 9.81 14.65 -30.25
CA PRO A 751 10.94 14.25 -29.41
C PRO A 751 10.54 13.28 -28.28
N ILE A 752 9.27 13.26 -27.84
CA ILE A 752 8.84 12.37 -26.75
C ILE A 752 8.90 10.88 -27.13
N LEU A 753 8.88 10.58 -28.43
CA LEU A 753 8.94 9.22 -28.96
C LEU A 753 10.37 8.69 -29.13
N LYS A 754 11.38 9.55 -28.99
CA LYS A 754 12.78 9.19 -29.17
C LYS A 754 13.47 9.23 -27.82
N SER A 755 14.36 8.29 -27.56
CA SER A 755 15.09 8.33 -26.31
C SER A 755 16.23 9.36 -26.35
N LEU A 756 16.45 10.02 -25.21
CA LEU A 756 17.55 10.98 -25.03
C LEU A 756 18.93 10.30 -25.01
#